data_AF-A0A3P8WXA5-F1
#
_entry.id   AF-A0A3P8WXA5-F1
#
_cell.length_a   1.000
_cell.length_b   1.000
_cell.length_c   1.000
_cell.angle_alpha   90.00
_cell.angle_beta   90.00
_cell.angle_gamma   90.00
#
_symmetry.space_group_name_H-M   'P 1'
#
loop_
_entity.id
_entity.type
_entity.pdbx_description
1 polymer ?
#
loop_
_entity_poly.entity_id
_entity_poly.type
_entity_poly.pdbx_seq_one_letter_code
_entity_poly.pdbx_strand_id
1 'polypeptide(L)'
;MRRRSSLLLLLLLLPLLHHCCCFEFVIDGQLEDECGVCSPQAVRGDDITVKSYRVESRITSRFAHTTVRSSVINSGPSAQSIGFNVQIPKRAFITNFTMNVNGITFSGSVKEKGVARNLYAQARARGKAAGIVRANSQDMETFRTEVHVPPGSNIDFELHYQEMMQRRLGFYEHSLYLQPGRLVPQLQVDVYIYEPKGISWVQTPSTLGEQFSELIRTTQSRDKVHVVFKPTLQQQRKCETCSSSSVDGAFTVKYDVTRDHSAGELQVSDGHFVHFFAPSQLSPLPKNIVFVIDVSGSMWGVKMKQTGEAMLAILDDLTEDDHFSIIDFNHNVRCWNEELVPGTSLQVADAKNYVQNIKPNGGTNINEALMRAVYMLARASNQGQIDPRSVSMIILVSDGDPTVGEIKLSTIQKNVKRVMREEFSLFSLGIGFDVDYDFLERIAMENRGVAQRIYANHDAAEQLRTFYNQISSPLLRKISVQFPKDSVSDVTQNQFDKYFSGSELVVAGKVLPSESNTLTGFTSASAAGVDITNQTEADMLELDQELSKQQHSFTGFARQLWAYIRIKQLISERSLAPSLGTKRVITQQITALAVEHQFVTPLTALLVESEGATERLLADAPKDPKHGCCSGIKGGRLPQTSGVVYQRPPWVTDVTSAPPDVCFLCPTVDNDPHFIVHLPQNNIDVCFNIDSKPGHILSLVSDPGAGLVVNGQLIGSKTLNKNHNKLHTYFGVISIYYQPGDIIITVGTDGISMTEGQNRCSFTWGATADLLQDGISILKDSHVTVTINENIQVMVLLHRVWKKHPVNVDFLGLYIPSENQYSELVHGLIGQFSREPKVIVYDVHDGTDPLKKEATMEVKGNKLQVTRGWQKDYRQDKRRGANVSCWFIHNSGKGMIDGHFSDYIVPELSSFLQTERN
;
A
#
# COMPACT_ATOMS: atom_id res chain seq x y z
N MET A 1 14.93 -12.56 -59.48
CA MET A 1 15.86 -11.91 -60.43
C MET A 1 15.91 -10.42 -60.13
N ARG A 2 17.14 -9.86 -60.07
CA ARG A 2 17.60 -8.44 -60.23
C ARG A 2 16.53 -7.36 -60.52
N ARG A 3 16.58 -6.09 -60.10
CA ARG A 3 17.54 -5.20 -59.40
C ARG A 3 16.84 -3.80 -59.29
N ARG A 4 17.09 -3.07 -58.19
CA ARG A 4 17.51 -1.64 -58.09
C ARG A 4 16.70 -0.51 -58.78
N SER A 5 16.28 0.48 -57.95
CA SER A 5 16.75 1.90 -57.90
C SER A 5 16.10 2.84 -58.94
N SER A 6 15.82 4.14 -58.74
CA SER A 6 16.07 5.15 -57.70
C SER A 6 15.36 6.48 -58.11
N LEU A 7 15.03 7.32 -57.12
CA LEU A 7 15.14 8.81 -57.08
C LEU A 7 14.37 9.73 -58.07
N LEU A 8 13.54 10.64 -57.52
CA LEU A 8 13.80 12.10 -57.32
C LEU A 8 12.65 13.09 -57.71
N LEU A 9 12.19 13.89 -56.72
CA LEU A 9 11.92 15.37 -56.70
C LEU A 9 10.94 16.00 -57.75
N LEU A 10 10.11 17.05 -57.54
CA LEU A 10 10.03 18.17 -56.58
C LEU A 10 8.66 18.92 -56.76
N LEU A 11 7.95 19.20 -55.66
CA LEU A 11 7.26 20.45 -55.20
C LEU A 11 6.24 21.32 -56.01
N LEU A 12 5.28 21.89 -55.21
CA LEU A 12 4.41 23.11 -55.32
C LEU A 12 3.02 22.92 -56.00
N LEU A 13 1.83 23.22 -55.41
CA LEU A 13 1.37 24.24 -54.44
C LEU A 13 0.07 23.82 -53.67
N LEU A 14 -0.07 24.39 -52.46
CA LEU A 14 -1.15 24.40 -51.42
C LEU A 14 -2.57 24.85 -51.90
N PRO A 15 -3.67 24.93 -51.07
CA PRO A 15 -3.84 24.70 -49.61
C PRO A 15 -5.10 23.87 -49.20
N LEU A 16 -5.22 23.50 -47.92
CA LEU A 16 -6.44 23.50 -47.07
C LEU A 16 -6.37 22.41 -45.98
N LEU A 17 -6.27 22.89 -44.74
CA LEU A 17 -6.97 22.44 -43.53
C LEU A 17 -7.54 21.00 -43.57
N HIS A 18 -6.92 20.10 -42.82
CA HIS A 18 -7.54 19.43 -41.65
C HIS A 18 -6.45 18.67 -40.91
N HIS A 19 -5.96 19.30 -39.84
CA HIS A 19 -5.13 18.62 -38.84
C HIS A 19 -5.95 17.49 -38.22
N CYS A 20 -5.30 16.32 -38.13
CA CYS A 20 -5.56 15.22 -37.21
C CYS A 20 -7.01 15.05 -36.75
N CYS A 21 -7.76 14.24 -37.50
CA CYS A 21 -8.72 13.34 -36.87
C CYS A 21 -7.93 12.34 -36.00
N CYS A 22 -7.79 12.64 -34.71
CA CYS A 22 -7.67 11.60 -33.69
C CYS A 22 -9.07 11.42 -33.10
N PHE A 23 -9.78 10.40 -33.61
CA PHE A 23 -10.89 9.79 -32.90
C PHE A 23 -10.28 8.93 -31.79
N GLU A 24 -10.34 9.40 -30.54
CA GLU A 24 -10.20 8.56 -29.36
C GLU A 24 -11.42 8.80 -28.47
N PHE A 25 -12.35 7.85 -28.49
CA PHE A 25 -13.33 7.68 -27.44
C PHE A 25 -13.09 6.33 -26.78
N VAL A 26 -12.69 6.42 -25.52
CA VAL A 26 -13.33 5.76 -24.37
C VAL A 26 -13.29 4.24 -24.36
N ILE A 27 -12.58 3.70 -23.37
CA ILE A 27 -13.21 3.05 -22.21
C ILE A 27 -12.19 2.97 -21.08
N ASP A 28 -12.66 3.44 -19.94
CA ASP A 28 -12.37 3.02 -18.58
C ASP A 28 -10.98 2.44 -18.28
N GLY A 29 -10.23 3.23 -17.55
CA GLY A 29 -10.66 3.35 -16.16
C GLY A 29 -9.90 2.42 -15.24
N GLN A 30 -9.24 3.14 -14.34
CA GLN A 30 -9.48 2.98 -12.92
C GLN A 30 -8.67 1.91 -12.22
N LEU A 31 -7.84 2.47 -11.33
CA LEU A 31 -7.59 2.10 -9.93
C LEU A 31 -6.30 1.28 -9.75
N GLU A 32 -5.50 1.44 -8.72
CA GLU A 32 -5.57 2.18 -7.47
C GLU A 32 -4.11 2.22 -7.00
N ASP A 33 -3.52 3.39 -6.81
CA ASP A 33 -3.55 4.20 -5.58
C ASP A 33 -2.28 4.02 -4.73
N GLU A 34 -1.93 5.13 -4.09
CA GLU A 34 -1.05 5.25 -2.92
C GLU A 34 0.46 5.10 -3.11
N CYS A 35 1.10 6.21 -3.47
CA CYS A 35 2.01 6.86 -2.53
C CYS A 35 2.12 8.32 -2.93
N GLY A 36 2.40 9.21 -1.98
CA GLY A 36 3.41 10.22 -2.27
C GLY A 36 4.68 9.46 -2.63
N VAL A 37 4.75 8.98 -3.87
CA VAL A 37 6.00 8.71 -4.53
C VAL A 37 6.57 10.11 -4.61
N CYS A 38 7.39 10.47 -3.61
CA CYS A 38 8.63 11.11 -3.98
C CYS A 38 9.06 10.32 -5.21
N SER A 39 9.08 10.90 -6.42
CA SER A 39 9.93 10.30 -7.45
C SER A 39 11.20 9.98 -6.69
N PRO A 40 11.62 8.70 -6.56
CA PRO A 40 12.71 8.34 -5.70
C PRO A 40 13.97 8.80 -6.43
N GLN A 41 14.14 10.11 -6.50
CA GLN A 41 15.43 10.72 -6.64
C GLN A 41 16.13 10.30 -5.36
N ALA A 42 17.02 9.31 -5.50
CA ALA A 42 17.94 8.92 -4.44
C ALA A 42 18.63 10.18 -3.87
N VAL A 43 18.82 11.23 -4.68
CA VAL A 43 19.62 12.38 -4.33
C VAL A 43 18.98 13.72 -4.77
N ARG A 44 18.74 14.63 -3.82
CA ARG A 44 18.26 16.02 -4.04
C ARG A 44 19.41 17.03 -3.91
N GLY A 45 19.44 18.08 -4.72
CA GLY A 45 20.47 19.14 -4.71
C GLY A 45 21.39 19.13 -5.94
N ASP A 46 21.59 20.27 -6.60
CA ASP A 46 22.36 20.37 -7.85
C ASP A 46 23.85 20.03 -7.68
N ASP A 47 24.38 20.19 -6.46
CA ASP A 47 25.78 19.93 -6.14
C ASP A 47 26.05 18.50 -5.62
N ILE A 48 25.05 17.61 -5.66
CA ILE A 48 25.24 16.22 -5.23
C ILE A 48 25.44 15.29 -6.42
N THR A 49 26.55 14.55 -6.38
CA THR A 49 26.96 13.61 -7.42
C THR A 49 26.94 12.17 -6.90
N VAL A 50 26.24 11.27 -7.60
CA VAL A 50 26.33 9.83 -7.36
C VAL A 50 27.53 9.30 -8.13
N LYS A 51 28.62 8.95 -7.43
CA LYS A 51 29.86 8.44 -8.02
C LYS A 51 29.71 7.04 -8.60
N SER A 52 29.07 6.16 -7.83
CA SER A 52 28.86 4.76 -8.22
C SER A 52 27.56 4.23 -7.69
N TYR A 53 26.91 3.39 -8.48
CA TYR A 53 25.71 2.65 -8.11
C TYR A 53 25.89 1.22 -8.59
N ARG A 54 26.09 0.30 -7.65
CA ARG A 54 26.38 -1.11 -7.93
C ARG A 54 25.34 -2.00 -7.28
N VAL A 55 24.73 -2.86 -8.08
CA VAL A 55 23.81 -3.90 -7.59
C VAL A 55 24.40 -5.24 -7.95
N GLU A 56 24.67 -6.07 -6.96
CA GLU A 56 25.20 -7.42 -7.15
C GLU A 56 24.23 -8.41 -6.52
N SER A 57 23.70 -9.33 -7.32
CA SER A 57 22.89 -10.45 -6.85
C SER A 57 23.60 -11.76 -7.11
N ARG A 58 23.77 -12.57 -6.06
CA ARG A 58 24.34 -13.92 -6.12
C ARG A 58 23.24 -14.90 -5.79
N ILE A 59 22.85 -15.70 -6.77
CA ILE A 59 21.86 -16.76 -6.64
C ILE A 59 22.60 -18.09 -6.60
N THR A 60 22.49 -18.80 -5.47
CA THR A 60 23.06 -20.14 -5.29
C THR A 60 21.93 -21.08 -4.89
N SER A 61 21.69 -22.12 -5.68
CA SER A 61 20.60 -23.09 -5.42
C SER A 61 19.29 -22.40 -5.04
N ARG A 62 18.75 -21.56 -5.93
CA ARG A 62 17.48 -20.83 -5.74
C ARG A 62 17.45 -19.89 -4.52
N PHE A 63 18.57 -19.59 -3.88
CA PHE A 63 18.66 -18.60 -2.81
C PHE A 63 19.45 -17.38 -3.27
N ALA A 64 18.79 -16.23 -3.30
CA ALA A 64 19.37 -14.98 -3.77
C ALA A 64 19.88 -14.14 -2.60
N HIS A 65 21.15 -13.74 -2.67
CA HIS A 65 21.74 -12.72 -1.81
C HIS A 65 22.08 -11.49 -2.67
N THR A 66 21.36 -10.39 -2.42
CA THR A 66 21.55 -9.14 -3.15
C THR A 66 22.20 -8.08 -2.28
N THR A 67 23.17 -7.38 -2.86
CA THR A 67 23.86 -6.25 -2.27
C THR A 67 23.68 -5.01 -3.16
N VAL A 68 23.21 -3.91 -2.57
CA VAL A 68 23.07 -2.61 -3.25
C VAL A 68 24.05 -1.62 -2.62
N ARG A 69 25.00 -1.13 -3.41
CA ARG A 69 26.02 -0.15 -3.02
C ARG A 69 25.84 1.16 -3.76
N SER A 70 25.85 2.27 -3.04
CA SER A 70 25.80 3.62 -3.63
C SER A 70 26.83 4.53 -2.97
N SER A 71 27.64 5.22 -3.78
CA SER A 71 28.63 6.19 -3.31
C SER A 71 28.23 7.58 -3.77
N VAL A 72 28.08 8.53 -2.84
CA VAL A 72 27.51 9.85 -3.08
C VAL A 72 28.41 10.93 -2.48
N ILE A 73 28.61 12.03 -3.22
CA ILE A 73 29.38 13.19 -2.78
C ILE A 73 28.53 14.44 -2.78
N ASN A 74 28.53 15.16 -1.65
CA ASN A 74 28.08 16.54 -1.59
C ASN A 74 29.23 17.47 -2.02
N SER A 75 29.20 17.95 -3.26
CA SER A 75 30.19 18.92 -3.77
C SER A 75 29.79 20.37 -3.52
N GLY A 76 28.64 20.58 -2.87
CA GLY A 76 28.08 21.91 -2.63
C GLY A 76 28.80 22.64 -1.51
N PRO A 77 28.66 23.98 -1.46
CA PRO A 77 29.26 24.81 -0.42
C PRO A 77 28.53 24.70 0.93
N SER A 78 27.33 24.11 0.95
CA SER A 78 26.48 23.96 2.13
C SER A 78 26.19 22.48 2.45
N ALA A 79 25.79 22.21 3.70
CA ALA A 79 25.38 20.88 4.10
C ALA A 79 24.01 20.53 3.46
N GLN A 80 23.85 19.31 2.95
CA GLN A 80 22.66 18.87 2.22
C GLN A 80 22.14 17.54 2.76
N SER A 81 20.83 17.29 2.65
CA SER A 81 20.24 16.00 3.04
C SER A 81 20.27 15.04 1.85
N ILE A 82 20.91 13.88 2.02
CA ILE A 82 21.03 12.83 0.99
C ILE A 82 20.14 11.65 1.39
N GLY A 83 19.32 11.19 0.46
CA GLY A 83 18.54 9.98 0.60
C GLY A 83 19.28 8.74 0.10
N PHE A 84 18.97 7.58 0.64
CA PHE A 84 19.26 6.30 0.01
C PHE A 84 17.98 5.49 -0.01
N ASN A 85 17.46 5.30 -1.23
CA ASN A 85 16.16 4.70 -1.50
C ASN A 85 16.37 3.44 -2.36
N VAL A 86 15.95 2.29 -1.85
CA VAL A 86 16.03 1.01 -2.56
C VAL A 86 14.71 0.27 -2.42
N GLN A 87 14.15 -0.17 -3.54
CA GLN A 87 13.01 -1.08 -3.52
C GLN A 87 13.51 -2.52 -3.45
N ILE A 88 12.99 -3.29 -2.50
CA ILE A 88 13.32 -4.71 -2.28
C ILE A 88 12.04 -5.55 -2.37
N PRO A 89 12.11 -6.83 -2.77
CA PRO A 89 10.93 -7.71 -2.75
C PRO A 89 10.36 -7.89 -1.34
N LYS A 90 9.02 -7.87 -1.18
CA LYS A 90 8.34 -8.12 0.12
C LYS A 90 8.69 -9.47 0.75
N ARG A 91 9.03 -10.45 -0.08
CA ARG A 91 9.44 -11.78 0.39
C ARG A 91 10.83 -11.74 1.01
N ALA A 92 11.70 -10.81 0.61
CA ALA A 92 13.08 -10.71 1.06
C ALA A 92 13.19 -10.25 2.51
N PHE A 93 14.22 -10.73 3.21
CA PHE A 93 14.63 -10.20 4.50
C PHE A 93 15.89 -9.36 4.34
N ILE A 94 15.88 -8.14 4.89
CA ILE A 94 17.12 -7.38 5.08
C ILE A 94 17.99 -8.14 6.08
N THR A 95 19.27 -8.25 5.75
CA THR A 95 20.27 -8.91 6.60
C THR A 95 21.26 -7.95 7.22
N ASN A 96 21.64 -6.91 6.47
CA ASN A 96 22.59 -5.92 6.95
C ASN A 96 22.41 -4.58 6.22
N PHE A 97 22.77 -3.50 6.88
CA PHE A 97 22.92 -2.18 6.29
C PHE A 97 24.14 -1.51 6.91
N THR A 98 25.02 -0.99 6.06
CA THR A 98 26.18 -0.22 6.49
C THR A 98 26.20 1.12 5.77
N MET A 99 26.70 2.13 6.47
CA MET A 99 26.84 3.47 5.96
C MET A 99 28.17 4.04 6.44
N ASN A 100 29.00 4.54 5.55
CA ASN A 100 30.23 5.22 5.89
C ASN A 100 30.12 6.70 5.54
N VAL A 101 30.29 7.58 6.52
CA VAL A 101 30.27 9.04 6.32
C VAL A 101 31.64 9.58 6.73
N ASN A 102 32.44 10.02 5.75
CA ASN A 102 33.78 10.60 5.98
C ASN A 102 34.70 9.75 6.88
N GLY A 103 34.63 8.41 6.80
CA GLY A 103 35.44 7.49 7.59
C GLY A 103 34.78 7.00 8.88
N ILE A 104 33.61 7.50 9.26
CA ILE A 104 32.81 6.96 10.38
C ILE A 104 31.87 5.90 9.84
N THR A 105 32.08 4.65 10.25
CA THR A 105 31.24 3.53 9.86
C THR A 105 30.07 3.37 10.81
N PHE A 106 28.88 3.27 10.24
CA PHE A 106 27.65 2.91 10.91
C PHE A 106 27.26 1.52 10.47
N SER A 107 27.09 0.60 11.41
CA SER A 107 26.79 -0.81 11.12
C SER A 107 25.46 -1.23 11.71
N GLY A 108 24.63 -1.89 10.91
CA GLY A 108 23.37 -2.47 11.30
C GLY A 108 23.55 -3.78 12.09
N SER A 109 22.77 -3.93 13.15
CA SER A 109 22.62 -5.19 13.87
C SER A 109 21.15 -5.49 14.09
N VAL A 110 20.73 -6.73 13.81
CA VAL A 110 19.35 -7.15 14.04
C VAL A 110 19.14 -7.43 15.52
N LYS A 111 18.12 -6.80 16.08
CA LYS A 111 17.70 -6.96 17.48
C LYS A 111 16.19 -7.22 17.55
N GLU A 112 15.74 -7.70 18.71
CA GLU A 112 14.31 -7.76 18.99
C GLU A 112 13.69 -6.36 18.85
N LYS A 113 12.53 -6.27 18.21
CA LYS A 113 11.88 -5.00 17.87
C LYS A 113 11.63 -4.10 19.08
N GLY A 114 11.21 -4.67 20.21
CA GLY A 114 11.01 -3.91 21.45
C GLY A 114 12.32 -3.33 21.99
N VAL A 115 13.38 -4.13 22.00
CA VAL A 115 14.72 -3.72 22.47
C VAL A 115 15.30 -2.64 21.57
N ALA A 116 15.26 -2.82 20.25
CA ALA A 116 15.76 -1.87 19.27
C ALA A 116 15.05 -0.50 19.40
N ARG A 117 13.73 -0.51 19.54
CA ARG A 117 12.92 0.70 19.77
C ARG A 117 13.26 1.41 21.08
N ASN A 118 13.48 0.66 22.15
CA ASN A 118 13.87 1.24 23.44
C ASN A 118 15.26 1.89 23.35
N LEU A 119 16.23 1.23 22.73
CA LEU A 119 17.58 1.78 22.52
C LEU A 119 17.57 3.03 21.64
N TYR A 120 16.71 3.05 20.62
CA TYR A 120 16.47 4.23 19.79
C TYR A 120 15.81 5.37 20.57
N ALA A 121 14.75 5.09 21.34
CA ALA A 121 14.07 6.08 22.15
C ALA A 121 15.00 6.75 23.17
N GLN A 122 15.90 5.97 23.79
CA GLN A 122 16.93 6.48 24.69
C GLN A 122 17.92 7.41 23.98
N ALA A 123 18.34 7.08 22.76
CA ALA A 123 19.23 7.94 21.98
C ALA A 123 18.52 9.22 21.52
N ARG A 124 17.24 9.13 21.13
CA ARG A 124 16.42 10.29 20.76
C ARG A 124 16.23 11.25 21.94
N ALA A 125 15.99 10.74 23.14
CA ALA A 125 15.90 11.55 24.36
C ALA A 125 17.21 12.30 24.69
N ARG A 126 18.35 11.82 24.18
CA ARG A 126 19.67 12.45 24.31
C ARG A 126 20.05 13.34 23.11
N GLY A 127 19.12 13.58 22.19
CA GLY A 127 19.35 14.37 20.97
C GLY A 127 20.26 13.70 19.93
N LYS A 128 20.37 12.36 19.96
CA LYS A 128 21.42 11.57 19.29
C LYS A 128 20.86 10.47 18.36
N ALA A 129 19.74 10.71 17.69
CA ALA A 129 19.08 9.68 16.88
C ALA A 129 18.41 10.21 15.60
N ALA A 130 18.45 9.42 14.52
CA ALA A 130 17.77 9.67 13.24
C ALA A 130 17.04 8.41 12.73
N GLY A 131 15.92 8.56 12.03
CA GLY A 131 15.02 7.45 11.67
C GLY A 131 15.28 6.87 10.28
N ILE A 132 15.16 5.55 10.12
CA ILE A 132 15.04 4.90 8.81
C ILE A 132 13.56 4.62 8.58
N VAL A 133 13.05 4.99 7.40
CA VAL A 133 11.64 4.83 7.04
C VAL A 133 11.51 3.71 6.03
N ARG A 134 10.57 2.79 6.27
CA ARG A 134 10.13 1.82 5.27
C ARG A 134 8.74 2.20 4.81
N ALA A 135 8.53 2.23 3.50
CA ALA A 135 7.23 2.47 2.87
C ALA A 135 6.86 1.25 2.01
N ASN A 136 5.57 0.92 1.93
CA ASN A 136 5.07 -0.23 1.18
C ASN A 136 4.69 0.18 -0.26
N SER A 137 5.00 -0.66 -1.23
CA SER A 137 4.36 -0.68 -2.56
C SER A 137 3.75 -2.06 -2.83
N GLN A 138 3.33 -2.37 -4.07
CA GLN A 138 2.55 -3.57 -4.42
C GLN A 138 3.27 -4.89 -4.06
N ASP A 139 4.38 -5.23 -4.73
CA ASP A 139 5.20 -6.42 -4.44
C ASP A 139 6.55 -6.10 -3.81
N MET A 140 6.86 -4.81 -3.68
CA MET A 140 8.13 -4.31 -3.17
C MET A 140 7.92 -3.53 -1.86
N GLU A 141 8.99 -3.42 -1.09
CA GLU A 141 9.14 -2.53 0.05
C GLU A 141 10.23 -1.51 -0.28
N THR A 142 10.01 -0.24 0.03
CA THR A 142 11.04 0.78 -0.10
C THR A 142 11.80 0.91 1.21
N PHE A 143 13.10 0.63 1.19
CA PHE A 143 14.04 1.02 2.24
C PHE A 143 14.50 2.46 1.98
N ARG A 144 14.23 3.37 2.92
CA ARG A 144 14.62 4.79 2.84
C ARG A 144 15.39 5.21 4.09
N THR A 145 16.57 5.77 3.88
CA THR A 145 17.33 6.47 4.91
C THR A 145 17.70 7.86 4.39
N GLU A 146 17.73 8.85 5.28
CA GLU A 146 18.15 10.22 4.98
C GLU A 146 19.22 10.64 5.97
N VAL A 147 20.27 11.26 5.46
CA VAL A 147 21.45 11.65 6.21
C VAL A 147 21.79 13.09 5.87
N HIS A 148 22.14 13.89 6.88
CA HIS A 148 22.59 15.26 6.66
C HIS A 148 24.12 15.30 6.49
N VAL A 149 24.57 15.93 5.41
CA VAL A 149 25.92 15.70 4.87
C VAL A 149 26.64 17.03 4.69
N PRO A 150 27.76 17.29 5.38
CA PRO A 150 28.54 18.51 5.22
C PRO A 150 29.10 18.69 3.80
N PRO A 151 29.47 19.92 3.41
CA PRO A 151 30.22 20.22 2.18
C PRO A 151 31.45 19.33 2.00
N GLY A 152 31.70 18.86 0.78
CA GLY A 152 32.89 18.07 0.42
C GLY A 152 32.91 16.64 0.94
N SER A 153 31.83 16.17 1.58
CA SER A 153 31.78 14.85 2.20
C SER A 153 31.50 13.73 1.20
N ASN A 154 32.06 12.55 1.44
CA ASN A 154 31.77 11.32 0.70
C ASN A 154 31.01 10.33 1.58
N ILE A 155 29.99 9.70 1.02
CA ILE A 155 29.14 8.73 1.71
C ILE A 155 29.01 7.46 0.89
N ASP A 156 29.24 6.33 1.54
CA ASP A 156 29.03 5.01 0.96
C ASP A 156 27.89 4.31 1.72
N PHE A 157 26.85 3.92 0.98
CA PHE A 157 25.73 3.12 1.46
C PHE A 157 25.86 1.70 0.95
N GLU A 158 25.61 0.70 1.79
CA GLU A 158 25.58 -0.71 1.41
C GLU A 158 24.43 -1.44 2.14
N LEU A 159 23.49 -1.97 1.35
CA LEU A 159 22.32 -2.71 1.82
C LEU A 159 22.39 -4.16 1.36
N HIS A 160 22.19 -5.10 2.28
CA HIS A 160 22.10 -6.53 2.00
C HIS A 160 20.70 -7.06 2.30
N TYR A 161 20.17 -7.85 1.37
CA TYR A 161 18.93 -8.59 1.59
C TYR A 161 18.99 -9.96 0.91
N GLN A 162 18.19 -10.89 1.42
CA GLN A 162 18.15 -12.27 0.95
C GLN A 162 16.72 -12.72 0.71
N GLU A 163 16.51 -13.51 -0.33
CA GLU A 163 15.22 -14.12 -0.65
C GLU A 163 15.37 -15.54 -1.20
N MET A 164 14.36 -16.37 -0.94
CA MET A 164 14.17 -17.63 -1.64
C MET A 164 13.45 -17.37 -2.96
N MET A 165 14.05 -17.81 -4.07
CA MET A 165 13.43 -17.81 -5.39
C MET A 165 12.25 -18.78 -5.40
N GLN A 166 11.12 -18.34 -5.93
CA GLN A 166 9.94 -19.18 -6.10
C GLN A 166 9.74 -19.51 -7.57
N ARG A 167 9.57 -20.79 -7.85
CA ARG A 167 9.21 -21.25 -9.19
C ARG A 167 7.71 -21.11 -9.41
N ARG A 168 7.32 -20.39 -10.44
CA ARG A 168 5.92 -20.23 -10.87
C ARG A 168 5.87 -20.36 -12.38
N LEU A 169 4.82 -21.00 -12.88
CA LEU A 169 4.62 -21.19 -14.33
C LEU A 169 5.85 -21.79 -15.05
N GLY A 170 6.65 -22.58 -14.33
CA GLY A 170 7.81 -23.27 -14.88
C GLY A 170 9.14 -22.51 -14.81
N PHE A 171 9.21 -21.34 -14.19
CA PHE A 171 10.45 -20.56 -14.11
C PHE A 171 10.62 -19.81 -12.79
N TYR A 172 11.87 -19.43 -12.50
CA TYR A 172 12.22 -18.48 -11.46
C TYR A 172 12.35 -17.10 -12.07
N GLU A 173 11.78 -16.10 -11.39
CA GLU A 173 11.90 -14.69 -11.79
C GLU A 173 12.59 -13.90 -10.68
N HIS A 174 13.75 -13.33 -11.02
CA HIS A 174 14.52 -12.43 -10.17
C HIS A 174 14.43 -11.00 -10.72
N SER A 175 13.82 -10.10 -9.95
CA SER A 175 13.58 -8.72 -10.37
C SER A 175 14.29 -7.75 -9.42
N LEU A 176 15.18 -6.93 -9.97
CA LEU A 176 15.95 -5.90 -9.27
C LEU A 176 15.45 -4.53 -9.72
N TYR A 177 14.93 -3.71 -8.82
CA TYR A 177 14.41 -2.41 -9.20
C TYR A 177 15.51 -1.34 -9.09
N LEU A 178 15.88 -0.77 -10.24
CA LEU A 178 17.00 0.15 -10.38
C LEU A 178 16.49 1.58 -10.41
N GLN A 179 16.90 2.40 -9.43
CA GLN A 179 16.51 3.81 -9.35
C GLN A 179 17.67 4.69 -8.83
N PRO A 180 18.73 4.88 -9.63
CA PRO A 180 19.82 5.78 -9.28
C PRO A 180 19.37 7.25 -9.15
N GLY A 181 18.26 7.65 -9.79
CA GLY A 181 17.67 9.00 -9.72
C GLY A 181 18.47 10.12 -10.43
N ARG A 182 19.76 9.91 -10.70
CA ARG A 182 20.68 10.81 -11.42
C ARG A 182 21.60 10.00 -12.33
N LEU A 183 22.30 10.68 -13.23
CA LEU A 183 23.36 10.05 -14.03
C LEU A 183 24.50 9.57 -13.13
N VAL A 184 24.96 8.34 -13.35
CA VAL A 184 25.99 7.68 -12.53
C VAL A 184 27.17 7.26 -13.40
N PRO A 185 28.38 7.80 -13.20
CA PRO A 185 29.56 7.45 -13.99
C PRO A 185 29.92 5.96 -13.91
N GLN A 186 29.74 5.35 -12.74
CA GLN A 186 29.97 3.93 -12.50
C GLN A 186 28.67 3.22 -12.10
N LEU A 187 27.77 3.03 -13.07
CA LEU A 187 26.59 2.18 -12.91
C LEU A 187 26.93 0.75 -13.35
N GLN A 188 26.72 -0.22 -12.46
CA GLN A 188 26.92 -1.63 -12.80
C GLN A 188 25.92 -2.52 -12.06
N VAL A 189 25.29 -3.43 -12.78
CA VAL A 189 24.43 -4.47 -12.21
C VAL A 189 24.97 -5.82 -12.65
N ASP A 190 25.22 -6.69 -11.67
CA ASP A 190 25.70 -8.05 -11.87
C ASP A 190 24.74 -9.05 -11.23
N VAL A 191 24.26 -10.01 -12.01
CA VAL A 191 23.52 -11.17 -11.50
C VAL A 191 24.32 -12.42 -11.79
N TYR A 192 24.86 -13.02 -10.74
CA TYR A 192 25.55 -14.31 -10.77
C TYR A 192 24.59 -15.39 -10.34
N ILE A 193 24.37 -16.40 -11.17
CA ILE A 193 23.55 -17.56 -10.86
C ILE A 193 24.45 -18.78 -10.90
N TYR A 194 24.43 -19.58 -9.83
CA TYR A 194 25.08 -20.87 -9.75
C TYR A 194 24.07 -21.93 -9.29
N GLU A 195 23.85 -22.92 -10.15
CA GLU A 195 22.91 -24.01 -9.91
C GLU A 195 23.64 -25.35 -10.08
N PRO A 196 23.88 -26.12 -9.00
CA PRO A 196 24.68 -27.35 -9.06
C PRO A 196 24.18 -28.40 -10.07
N LYS A 197 22.86 -28.54 -10.24
CA LYS A 197 22.25 -29.42 -11.25
C LYS A 197 22.37 -28.91 -12.69
N GLY A 198 22.69 -27.63 -12.87
CA GLY A 198 22.77 -26.97 -14.16
C GLY A 198 21.56 -26.09 -14.47
N ILE A 199 21.76 -25.17 -15.40
CA ILE A 199 20.78 -24.17 -15.85
C ILE A 199 20.19 -24.66 -17.17
N SER A 200 18.87 -24.81 -17.26
CA SER A 200 18.21 -25.30 -18.48
C SER A 200 18.07 -24.18 -19.52
N TRP A 201 17.68 -22.99 -19.08
CA TRP A 201 17.61 -21.79 -19.92
C TRP A 201 17.67 -20.52 -19.06
N VAL A 202 18.02 -19.40 -19.70
CA VAL A 202 17.97 -18.06 -19.11
C VAL A 202 17.46 -17.06 -20.15
N GLN A 203 16.68 -16.08 -19.69
CA GLN A 203 16.18 -14.97 -20.49
C GLN A 203 16.23 -13.67 -19.67
N THR A 204 16.59 -12.58 -20.34
CA THR A 204 16.60 -11.23 -19.78
C THR A 204 15.61 -10.36 -20.56
N PRO A 205 14.32 -10.35 -20.17
CA PRO A 205 13.31 -9.53 -20.84
C PRO A 205 13.63 -8.03 -20.71
N SER A 206 13.19 -7.23 -21.68
CA SER A 206 13.39 -5.76 -21.73
C SER A 206 12.52 -4.99 -20.71
N THR A 207 12.34 -5.50 -19.50
CA THR A 207 11.48 -4.91 -18.45
C THR A 207 11.98 -3.55 -17.95
N LEU A 208 13.27 -3.25 -18.13
CA LEU A 208 13.87 -1.95 -17.81
C LEU A 208 13.60 -0.91 -18.91
N GLY A 209 13.17 -1.35 -20.09
CA GLY A 209 12.95 -0.55 -21.29
C GLY A 209 13.72 -1.09 -22.49
N GLU A 210 13.08 -1.08 -23.66
CA GLU A 210 13.65 -1.62 -24.91
C GLU A 210 14.98 -0.96 -25.30
N GLN A 211 15.18 0.31 -24.95
CA GLN A 211 16.42 1.05 -25.20
C GLN A 211 17.65 0.46 -24.49
N PHE A 212 17.45 -0.37 -23.46
CA PHE A 212 18.54 -0.99 -22.71
C PHE A 212 18.79 -2.46 -23.08
N SER A 213 17.93 -3.07 -23.90
CA SER A 213 17.98 -4.49 -24.25
C SER A 213 19.36 -4.93 -24.76
N GLU A 214 19.95 -4.17 -25.69
CA GLU A 214 21.27 -4.46 -26.26
C GLU A 214 22.45 -4.23 -25.30
N LEU A 215 22.22 -3.54 -24.17
CA LEU A 215 23.25 -3.27 -23.16
C LEU A 215 23.36 -4.38 -22.12
N ILE A 216 22.35 -5.24 -22.02
CA ILE A 216 22.33 -6.38 -21.11
C ILE A 216 23.08 -7.54 -21.76
N ARG A 217 24.20 -7.93 -21.17
CA ARG A 217 25.03 -9.03 -21.65
C ARG A 217 24.85 -10.24 -20.75
N THR A 218 24.49 -11.36 -21.34
CA THR A 218 24.34 -12.63 -20.64
C THR A 218 25.43 -13.58 -21.12
N THR A 219 26.22 -14.08 -20.16
CA THR A 219 27.16 -15.17 -20.39
C THR A 219 26.66 -16.39 -19.62
N GLN A 220 26.62 -17.54 -20.29
CA GLN A 220 26.09 -18.78 -19.73
C GLN A 220 27.08 -19.92 -19.96
N SER A 221 27.20 -20.77 -18.96
CA SER A 221 27.81 -22.09 -19.02
C SER A 221 26.80 -23.13 -18.51
N ARG A 222 27.22 -24.38 -18.28
CA ARG A 222 26.31 -25.44 -17.84
C ARG A 222 25.61 -25.12 -16.52
N ASP A 223 26.34 -24.58 -15.56
CA ASP A 223 25.95 -24.40 -14.15
C ASP A 223 25.99 -22.94 -13.71
N LYS A 224 26.60 -22.05 -14.51
CA LYS A 224 26.72 -20.62 -14.21
C LYS A 224 26.09 -19.74 -15.25
N VAL A 225 25.43 -18.69 -14.78
CA VAL A 225 25.03 -17.53 -15.59
C VAL A 225 25.59 -16.27 -14.95
N HIS A 226 26.08 -15.35 -15.78
CA HIS A 226 26.42 -14.00 -15.39
C HIS A 226 25.73 -13.02 -16.33
N VAL A 227 24.79 -12.25 -15.78
CA VAL A 227 24.11 -11.17 -16.47
C VAL A 227 24.73 -9.84 -16.01
N VAL A 228 25.18 -9.04 -16.96
CA VAL A 228 25.82 -7.73 -16.73
C VAL A 228 25.03 -6.64 -17.41
N PHE A 229 24.78 -5.56 -16.69
CA PHE A 229 24.30 -4.31 -17.23
C PHE A 229 25.19 -3.15 -16.77
N LYS A 230 25.84 -2.48 -17.74
CA LYS A 230 26.84 -1.45 -17.49
C LYS A 230 26.69 -0.28 -18.48
N PRO A 231 25.63 0.54 -18.36
CA PRO A 231 25.38 1.63 -19.29
C PRO A 231 26.34 2.80 -19.07
N THR A 232 26.80 3.40 -20.17
CA THR A 232 27.55 4.66 -20.14
C THR A 232 26.67 5.85 -19.75
N LEU A 233 27.28 6.98 -19.37
CA LEU A 233 26.55 8.21 -19.07
C LEU A 233 25.63 8.67 -20.20
N GLN A 234 26.05 8.51 -21.47
CA GLN A 234 25.22 8.88 -22.62
C GLN A 234 24.00 7.96 -22.76
N GLN A 235 24.18 6.66 -22.56
CA GLN A 235 23.07 5.69 -22.60
C GLN A 235 22.08 5.86 -21.45
N GLN A 236 22.52 6.39 -20.31
CA GLN A 236 21.67 6.72 -19.18
C GLN A 236 20.86 8.01 -19.38
N ARG A 237 21.21 8.90 -20.33
CA ARG A 237 20.54 10.20 -20.45
C ARG A 237 19.11 10.05 -20.96
N LYS A 238 18.18 10.74 -20.29
CA LYS A 238 16.79 10.85 -20.72
C LYS A 238 16.60 11.84 -21.89
N CYS A 239 17.47 12.84 -21.99
CA CYS A 239 17.46 13.87 -23.03
C CYS A 239 18.87 14.46 -23.22
N GLU A 240 19.11 15.18 -24.32
CA GLU A 240 20.46 15.61 -24.70
C GLU A 240 21.16 16.48 -23.64
N THR A 241 20.41 17.30 -22.89
CA THR A 241 20.93 18.31 -21.96
C THR A 241 20.58 18.09 -20.48
N CYS A 242 19.78 17.08 -20.12
CA CYS A 242 19.38 16.87 -18.73
C CYS A 242 20.35 16.01 -17.90
N SER A 243 20.33 16.22 -16.60
CA SER A 243 21.05 15.46 -15.56
C SER A 243 20.27 14.25 -15.03
N SER A 244 19.08 13.98 -15.57
CA SER A 244 18.22 12.86 -15.17
C SER A 244 18.59 11.57 -15.90
N SER A 245 18.51 10.45 -15.17
CA SER A 245 18.73 9.12 -15.72
C SER A 245 17.42 8.53 -16.25
N SER A 246 17.49 7.84 -17.39
CA SER A 246 16.43 6.98 -17.93
C SER A 246 16.44 5.57 -17.31
N VAL A 247 17.45 5.23 -16.51
CA VAL A 247 17.49 3.97 -15.75
C VAL A 247 16.56 4.12 -14.55
N ASP A 248 15.30 3.72 -14.73
CA ASP A 248 14.25 3.73 -13.72
C ASP A 248 13.26 2.60 -14.03
N GLY A 249 13.37 1.48 -13.34
CA GLY A 249 12.50 0.33 -13.60
C GLY A 249 13.05 -1.02 -13.13
N ALA A 250 12.35 -2.08 -13.51
CA ALA A 250 12.68 -3.45 -13.13
C ALA A 250 13.71 -4.06 -14.10
N PHE A 251 14.86 -4.47 -13.57
CA PHE A 251 15.83 -5.33 -14.23
C PHE A 251 15.53 -6.79 -13.88
N THR A 252 14.98 -7.54 -14.83
CA THR A 252 14.47 -8.90 -14.60
C THR A 252 15.32 -9.96 -15.28
N VAL A 253 15.62 -11.03 -14.56
CA VAL A 253 16.25 -12.25 -15.07
C VAL A 253 15.30 -13.42 -14.81
N LYS A 254 14.93 -14.12 -15.88
CA LYS A 254 14.12 -15.35 -15.84
C LYS A 254 15.01 -16.55 -16.15
N TYR A 255 14.91 -17.61 -15.38
CA TYR A 255 15.65 -18.83 -15.65
C TYR A 255 14.92 -20.06 -15.10
N ASP A 256 15.32 -21.24 -15.56
CA ASP A 256 14.99 -22.50 -14.89
C ASP A 256 16.22 -23.40 -14.85
N VAL A 257 16.14 -24.45 -14.04
CA VAL A 257 17.22 -25.41 -13.84
C VAL A 257 16.99 -26.69 -14.64
N THR A 258 18.07 -27.44 -14.85
CA THR A 258 17.97 -28.81 -15.36
C THR A 258 17.43 -29.71 -14.25
N ARG A 259 16.48 -30.59 -14.58
CA ARG A 259 15.75 -31.41 -13.60
C ARG A 259 15.73 -32.87 -14.02
N ASP A 260 15.89 -33.73 -13.03
CA ASP A 260 15.58 -35.15 -13.17
C ASP A 260 14.05 -35.35 -13.05
N HIS A 261 13.46 -36.20 -13.89
CA HIS A 261 12.00 -36.32 -14.01
C HIS A 261 11.30 -36.97 -12.80
N SER A 262 12.03 -37.54 -11.84
CA SER A 262 11.48 -38.47 -10.84
C SER A 262 11.43 -37.93 -9.40
N ALA A 263 12.57 -37.88 -8.71
CA ALA A 263 12.62 -37.92 -7.25
C ALA A 263 12.81 -36.56 -6.55
N GLY A 264 13.08 -35.51 -7.34
CA GLY A 264 13.56 -34.23 -6.82
C GLY A 264 15.07 -34.21 -6.63
N GLU A 265 15.56 -33.14 -6.02
CA GLU A 265 16.98 -32.83 -5.84
C GLU A 265 17.24 -32.57 -4.35
N LEU A 266 17.98 -33.48 -3.73
CA LEU A 266 18.46 -33.33 -2.36
C LEU A 266 19.86 -32.72 -2.38
N GLN A 267 20.04 -31.62 -1.66
CA GLN A 267 21.33 -30.95 -1.47
C GLN A 267 21.65 -30.88 0.02
N VAL A 268 22.92 -31.07 0.38
CA VAL A 268 23.42 -30.90 1.75
C VAL A 268 24.60 -29.94 1.71
N SER A 269 24.58 -28.93 2.59
CA SER A 269 25.63 -27.90 2.68
C SER A 269 25.55 -27.21 4.05
N ASP A 270 26.70 -26.88 4.64
CA ASP A 270 26.81 -26.14 5.92
C ASP A 270 25.98 -26.79 7.06
N GLY A 271 25.97 -28.13 7.13
CA GLY A 271 25.22 -28.90 8.14
C GLY A 271 23.69 -28.86 7.99
N HIS A 272 23.18 -28.34 6.87
CA HIS A 272 21.77 -28.26 6.56
C HIS A 272 21.47 -28.97 5.24
N PHE A 273 20.22 -29.40 5.06
CA PHE A 273 19.77 -29.96 3.80
C PHE A 273 18.62 -29.13 3.21
N VAL A 274 18.51 -29.20 1.88
CA VAL A 274 17.40 -28.64 1.11
C VAL A 274 17.01 -29.66 0.04
N HIS A 275 15.74 -30.04 0.01
CA HIS A 275 15.14 -30.95 -0.95
C HIS A 275 14.18 -30.18 -1.85
N PHE A 276 14.55 -30.02 -3.12
CA PHE A 276 13.74 -29.41 -4.16
C PHE A 276 12.94 -30.49 -4.89
N PHE A 277 11.62 -30.46 -4.80
CA PHE A 277 10.74 -31.44 -5.42
C PHE A 277 9.84 -30.77 -6.45
N ALA A 278 10.11 -31.06 -7.73
CA ALA A 278 9.33 -30.56 -8.86
C ALA A 278 9.37 -31.56 -10.03
N PRO A 279 8.66 -32.70 -9.91
CA PRO A 279 8.60 -33.68 -10.99
C PRO A 279 7.93 -33.08 -12.24
N SER A 280 8.26 -33.65 -13.39
CA SER A 280 7.73 -33.26 -14.70
C SER A 280 7.21 -34.48 -15.46
N GLN A 281 6.53 -34.26 -16.59
CA GLN A 281 5.96 -35.32 -17.45
C GLN A 281 4.88 -36.19 -16.78
N LEU A 282 4.17 -35.64 -15.78
CA LEU A 282 3.01 -36.27 -15.18
C LEU A 282 1.72 -35.78 -15.86
N SER A 283 0.75 -36.67 -16.02
CA SER A 283 -0.58 -36.29 -16.49
C SER A 283 -1.30 -35.46 -15.42
N PRO A 284 -1.97 -34.35 -15.78
CA PRO A 284 -2.80 -33.60 -14.86
C PRO A 284 -3.90 -34.44 -14.20
N LEU A 285 -4.18 -34.16 -12.94
CA LEU A 285 -5.31 -34.68 -12.20
C LEU A 285 -6.57 -33.94 -12.65
N PRO A 286 -7.70 -34.64 -12.87
CA PRO A 286 -9.00 -33.98 -13.06
C PRO A 286 -9.32 -33.06 -11.88
N LYS A 287 -9.97 -31.93 -12.14
CA LYS A 287 -10.30 -30.93 -11.09
C LYS A 287 -11.80 -30.70 -10.98
N ASN A 288 -12.26 -30.54 -9.73
CA ASN A 288 -13.62 -30.13 -9.41
C ASN A 288 -13.60 -28.73 -8.82
N ILE A 289 -14.14 -27.75 -9.54
CA ILE A 289 -13.99 -26.33 -9.21
C ILE A 289 -15.36 -25.71 -8.92
N VAL A 290 -15.49 -25.08 -7.76
CA VAL A 290 -16.62 -24.16 -7.52
C VAL A 290 -16.08 -22.73 -7.50
N PHE A 291 -16.49 -21.95 -8.51
CA PHE A 291 -16.19 -20.52 -8.57
C PHE A 291 -17.21 -19.77 -7.72
N VAL A 292 -16.74 -19.02 -6.72
CA VAL A 292 -17.58 -18.25 -5.81
C VAL A 292 -17.28 -16.77 -6.05
N ILE A 293 -18.18 -16.09 -6.76
CA ILE A 293 -17.97 -14.76 -7.31
C ILE A 293 -18.83 -13.75 -6.54
N ASP A 294 -18.18 -12.77 -5.94
CA ASP A 294 -18.85 -11.64 -5.31
C ASP A 294 -19.51 -10.76 -6.39
N VAL A 295 -20.80 -10.51 -6.23
CA VAL A 295 -21.60 -9.64 -7.09
C VAL A 295 -22.31 -8.56 -6.28
N SER A 296 -21.70 -8.15 -5.17
CA SER A 296 -22.15 -7.04 -4.35
C SER A 296 -22.03 -5.70 -5.08
N GLY A 297 -22.69 -4.66 -4.55
CA GLY A 297 -22.70 -3.34 -5.20
C GLY A 297 -21.31 -2.70 -5.36
N SER A 298 -20.31 -3.09 -4.56
CA SER A 298 -18.93 -2.59 -4.69
C SER A 298 -18.24 -3.06 -5.95
N MET A 299 -18.61 -4.24 -6.47
CA MET A 299 -18.05 -4.81 -7.70
C MET A 299 -18.46 -4.05 -8.96
N TRP A 300 -19.38 -3.08 -8.88
CA TRP A 300 -19.88 -2.34 -10.04
C TRP A 300 -18.76 -1.63 -10.82
N GLY A 301 -18.91 -1.57 -12.16
CA GLY A 301 -17.95 -0.93 -13.05
C GLY A 301 -16.82 -1.86 -13.49
N VAL A 302 -15.59 -1.34 -13.43
CA VAL A 302 -14.38 -2.00 -13.98
C VAL A 302 -14.10 -3.35 -13.32
N LYS A 303 -14.27 -3.46 -12.00
CA LYS A 303 -14.00 -4.70 -11.23
C LYS A 303 -14.83 -5.89 -11.71
N MET A 304 -16.15 -5.72 -11.88
CA MET A 304 -17.00 -6.80 -12.41
C MET A 304 -16.69 -7.10 -13.87
N LYS A 305 -16.42 -6.09 -14.70
CA LYS A 305 -16.07 -6.29 -16.12
C LYS A 305 -14.82 -7.17 -16.24
N GLN A 306 -13.76 -6.83 -15.51
CA GLN A 306 -12.50 -7.58 -15.50
C GLN A 306 -12.64 -8.98 -14.90
N THR A 307 -13.44 -9.12 -13.84
CA THR A 307 -13.77 -10.43 -13.26
C THR A 307 -14.49 -11.30 -14.28
N GLY A 308 -15.47 -10.73 -15.01
CA GLY A 308 -16.16 -11.41 -16.09
C GLY A 308 -15.21 -11.86 -17.21
N GLU A 309 -14.38 -10.96 -17.73
CA GLU A 309 -13.39 -11.26 -18.78
C GLU A 309 -12.41 -12.36 -18.37
N ALA A 310 -11.86 -12.31 -17.14
CA ALA A 310 -11.00 -13.35 -16.62
C ALA A 310 -11.72 -14.69 -16.49
N MET A 311 -12.96 -14.69 -15.99
CA MET A 311 -13.78 -15.90 -15.88
C MET A 311 -14.06 -16.53 -17.24
N LEU A 312 -14.31 -15.74 -18.28
CA LEU A 312 -14.50 -16.26 -19.63
C LEU A 312 -13.27 -17.01 -20.13
N ALA A 313 -12.06 -16.46 -19.89
CA ALA A 313 -10.81 -17.11 -20.26
C ALA A 313 -10.54 -18.38 -19.43
N ILE A 314 -10.83 -18.35 -18.13
CA ILE A 314 -10.68 -19.50 -17.24
C ILE A 314 -11.61 -20.65 -17.65
N LEU A 315 -12.84 -20.33 -18.06
CA LEU A 315 -13.80 -21.34 -18.53
C LEU A 315 -13.39 -22.00 -19.84
N ASP A 316 -12.61 -21.33 -20.70
CA ASP A 316 -12.04 -21.92 -21.93
C ASP A 316 -10.95 -22.97 -21.65
N ASP A 317 -10.27 -22.86 -20.51
CA ASP A 317 -9.19 -23.77 -20.11
C ASP A 317 -9.71 -25.05 -19.42
N LEU A 318 -11.03 -25.18 -19.23
CA LEU A 318 -11.65 -26.39 -18.67
C LEU A 318 -11.72 -27.52 -19.71
N THR A 319 -11.46 -28.73 -19.25
CA THR A 319 -11.50 -29.97 -20.06
C THR A 319 -12.72 -30.81 -19.70
N GLU A 320 -13.07 -31.80 -20.55
CA GLU A 320 -14.23 -32.67 -20.31
C GLU A 320 -14.09 -33.54 -19.05
N ASP A 321 -12.86 -33.80 -18.59
CA ASP A 321 -12.58 -34.52 -17.34
C ASP A 321 -12.81 -33.63 -16.10
N ASP A 322 -12.81 -32.32 -16.28
CA ASP A 322 -13.04 -31.36 -15.20
C ASP A 322 -14.52 -31.21 -14.90
N HIS A 323 -14.85 -30.97 -13.63
CA HIS A 323 -16.20 -30.67 -13.18
C HIS A 323 -16.24 -29.27 -12.58
N PHE A 324 -17.29 -28.51 -12.85
CA PHE A 324 -17.40 -27.16 -12.31
C PHE A 324 -18.83 -26.72 -12.02
N SER A 325 -18.95 -25.68 -11.19
CA SER A 325 -20.15 -24.87 -11.05
C SER A 325 -19.76 -23.45 -10.64
N ILE A 326 -20.70 -22.52 -10.81
CA ILE A 326 -20.53 -21.10 -10.49
C ILE A 326 -21.59 -20.71 -9.46
N ILE A 327 -21.14 -20.10 -8.38
CA ILE A 327 -21.95 -19.46 -7.37
C ILE A 327 -21.66 -17.97 -7.45
N ASP A 328 -22.68 -17.16 -7.74
CA ASP A 328 -22.60 -15.73 -7.48
C ASP A 328 -23.31 -15.40 -6.17
N PHE A 329 -22.75 -14.46 -5.43
CA PHE A 329 -23.32 -14.08 -4.15
C PHE A 329 -23.29 -12.58 -3.92
N ASN A 330 -24.36 -12.10 -3.29
CA ASN A 330 -24.45 -10.77 -2.72
C ASN A 330 -25.11 -10.87 -1.33
N HIS A 331 -26.31 -10.32 -1.14
CA HIS A 331 -27.15 -10.63 0.01
C HIS A 331 -27.83 -12.00 -0.12
N ASN A 332 -28.00 -12.48 -1.35
CA ASN A 332 -28.48 -13.82 -1.70
C ASN A 332 -27.34 -14.65 -2.29
N VAL A 333 -27.42 -15.97 -2.17
CA VAL A 333 -26.51 -16.90 -2.83
C VAL A 333 -27.27 -17.57 -3.98
N ARG A 334 -26.75 -17.47 -5.20
CA ARG A 334 -27.34 -18.05 -6.41
C ARG A 334 -26.34 -18.98 -7.05
N CYS A 335 -26.85 -20.07 -7.61
CA CYS A 335 -26.05 -21.08 -8.27
C CYS A 335 -26.45 -21.09 -9.75
N TRP A 336 -25.49 -20.97 -10.66
CA TRP A 336 -25.73 -21.19 -12.08
C TRP A 336 -26.23 -22.62 -12.31
N ASN A 337 -25.56 -23.58 -11.67
CA ASN A 337 -25.98 -24.97 -11.61
C ASN A 337 -25.94 -25.49 -10.16
N GLU A 338 -26.97 -26.21 -9.74
CA GLU A 338 -27.07 -26.76 -8.38
C GLU A 338 -26.19 -28.00 -8.18
N GLU A 339 -25.69 -28.58 -9.27
CA GLU A 339 -24.76 -29.71 -9.29
C GLU A 339 -23.48 -29.33 -10.05
N LEU A 340 -22.41 -30.11 -9.83
CA LEU A 340 -21.21 -30.00 -10.64
C LEU A 340 -21.46 -30.63 -12.01
N VAL A 341 -21.13 -29.90 -13.07
CA VAL A 341 -21.27 -30.37 -14.45
C VAL A 341 -19.90 -30.54 -15.10
N PRO A 342 -19.76 -31.47 -16.06
CA PRO A 342 -18.51 -31.64 -16.79
C PRO A 342 -18.20 -30.42 -17.67
N GLY A 343 -16.91 -30.14 -17.87
CA GLY A 343 -16.34 -29.07 -18.70
C GLY A 343 -16.57 -29.23 -20.20
N THR A 344 -17.74 -29.71 -20.62
CA THR A 344 -18.11 -29.84 -22.04
C THR A 344 -18.32 -28.47 -22.68
N SER A 345 -18.05 -28.37 -23.98
CA SER A 345 -18.23 -27.13 -24.75
C SER A 345 -19.63 -26.50 -24.61
N LEU A 346 -20.68 -27.33 -24.49
CA LEU A 346 -22.06 -26.88 -24.29
C LEU A 346 -22.26 -26.22 -22.91
N GLN A 347 -21.77 -26.88 -21.84
CA GLN A 347 -21.89 -26.36 -20.47
C GLN A 347 -21.02 -25.12 -20.27
N VAL A 348 -19.82 -25.10 -20.85
CA VAL A 348 -18.93 -23.94 -20.85
C VAL A 348 -19.59 -22.74 -21.55
N ALA A 349 -20.22 -22.94 -22.71
CA ALA A 349 -20.92 -21.86 -23.42
C ALA A 349 -22.10 -21.30 -22.60
N ASP A 350 -22.86 -22.15 -21.92
CA ASP A 350 -23.96 -21.72 -21.06
C ASP A 350 -23.46 -20.96 -19.81
N ALA A 351 -22.40 -21.45 -19.17
CA ALA A 351 -21.74 -20.77 -18.05
C ALA A 351 -21.20 -19.39 -18.44
N LYS A 352 -20.64 -19.26 -19.64
CA LYS A 352 -20.16 -17.96 -20.16
C LYS A 352 -21.31 -16.97 -20.33
N ASN A 353 -22.44 -17.42 -20.87
CA ASN A 353 -23.65 -16.61 -20.97
C ASN A 353 -24.16 -16.20 -19.59
N TYR A 354 -24.09 -17.09 -18.59
CA TYR A 354 -24.44 -16.76 -17.21
C TYR A 354 -23.57 -15.62 -16.67
N VAL A 355 -22.24 -15.76 -16.74
CA VAL A 355 -21.27 -14.79 -16.21
C VAL A 355 -21.44 -13.42 -16.86
N GLN A 356 -21.65 -13.35 -18.18
CA GLN A 356 -21.85 -12.09 -18.90
C GLN A 356 -23.12 -11.33 -18.49
N ASN A 357 -24.13 -12.05 -17.98
CA ASN A 357 -25.41 -11.47 -17.58
C ASN A 357 -25.50 -11.12 -16.08
N ILE A 358 -24.43 -11.36 -15.32
CA ILE A 358 -24.34 -11.01 -13.90
C ILE A 358 -24.39 -9.49 -13.74
N LYS A 359 -25.27 -9.02 -12.83
CA LYS A 359 -25.40 -7.59 -12.49
C LYS A 359 -25.08 -7.35 -11.01
N PRO A 360 -23.98 -6.65 -10.69
CA PRO A 360 -23.60 -6.35 -9.31
C PRO A 360 -24.68 -5.54 -8.58
N ASN A 361 -25.08 -5.97 -7.39
CA ASN A 361 -26.00 -5.25 -6.50
C ASN A 361 -25.98 -5.81 -5.07
N GLY A 362 -26.50 -5.03 -4.10
CA GLY A 362 -26.75 -5.52 -2.74
C GLY A 362 -25.50 -5.65 -1.86
N GLY A 363 -25.64 -6.41 -0.77
CA GLY A 363 -24.56 -6.67 0.21
C GLY A 363 -23.70 -7.89 -0.13
N THR A 364 -23.02 -8.44 0.87
CA THR A 364 -21.94 -9.45 0.70
C THR A 364 -22.06 -10.54 1.77
N ASN A 365 -22.47 -11.75 1.38
CA ASN A 365 -22.71 -12.90 2.27
C ASN A 365 -21.71 -14.04 1.98
N ILE A 366 -20.44 -13.80 2.31
CA ILE A 366 -19.33 -14.76 2.07
C ILE A 366 -19.57 -16.10 2.78
N ASN A 367 -20.12 -16.07 4.00
CA ASN A 367 -20.32 -17.27 4.79
C ASN A 367 -21.26 -18.25 4.10
N GLU A 368 -22.45 -17.80 3.68
CA GLU A 368 -23.41 -18.69 3.03
C GLU A 368 -22.89 -19.21 1.68
N ALA A 369 -22.21 -18.35 0.90
CA ALA A 369 -21.65 -18.72 -0.40
C ALA A 369 -20.59 -19.83 -0.27
N LEU A 370 -19.66 -19.70 0.68
CA LEU A 370 -18.65 -20.74 0.95
C LEU A 370 -19.28 -22.02 1.48
N MET A 371 -20.26 -21.92 2.38
CA MET A 371 -20.96 -23.10 2.90
C MET A 371 -21.70 -23.85 1.77
N ARG A 372 -22.29 -23.11 0.82
CA ARG A 372 -22.95 -23.68 -0.36
C ARG A 372 -21.96 -24.38 -1.29
N ALA A 373 -20.80 -23.76 -1.55
CA ALA A 373 -19.74 -24.35 -2.36
C ALA A 373 -19.22 -25.67 -1.77
N VAL A 374 -18.97 -25.69 -0.46
CA VAL A 374 -18.53 -26.91 0.26
C VAL A 374 -19.60 -27.99 0.20
N TYR A 375 -20.87 -27.61 0.36
CA TYR A 375 -21.99 -28.55 0.27
C TYR A 375 -22.06 -29.22 -1.12
N MET A 376 -21.90 -28.46 -2.21
CA MET A 376 -21.87 -29.01 -3.57
C MET A 376 -20.74 -30.03 -3.76
N LEU A 377 -19.51 -29.67 -3.40
CA LEU A 377 -18.35 -30.56 -3.51
C LEU A 377 -18.52 -31.82 -2.66
N ALA A 378 -18.99 -31.68 -1.42
CA ALA A 378 -19.21 -32.81 -0.52
C ALA A 378 -20.31 -33.74 -1.01
N ARG A 379 -21.40 -33.18 -1.56
CA ARG A 379 -22.49 -33.97 -2.14
C ARG A 379 -22.02 -34.77 -3.35
N ALA A 380 -21.34 -34.13 -4.29
CA ALA A 380 -20.81 -34.81 -5.48
C ALA A 380 -19.83 -35.94 -5.12
N SER A 381 -18.96 -35.69 -4.14
CA SER A 381 -18.06 -36.70 -3.58
C SER A 381 -18.81 -37.90 -2.99
N ASN A 382 -19.78 -37.64 -2.10
CA ASN A 382 -20.54 -38.70 -1.42
C ASN A 382 -21.43 -39.51 -2.39
N GLN A 383 -21.88 -38.90 -3.49
CA GLN A 383 -22.68 -39.54 -4.53
C GLN A 383 -21.85 -40.29 -5.58
N GLY A 384 -20.51 -40.23 -5.49
CA GLY A 384 -19.62 -40.86 -6.48
C GLY A 384 -19.66 -40.20 -7.86
N GLN A 385 -20.06 -38.93 -7.94
CA GLN A 385 -20.15 -38.17 -9.19
C GLN A 385 -18.79 -37.61 -9.65
N ILE A 386 -17.79 -37.59 -8.76
CA ILE A 386 -16.43 -37.11 -9.04
C ILE A 386 -15.40 -38.19 -8.73
N ASP A 387 -14.31 -38.23 -9.49
CA ASP A 387 -13.24 -39.23 -9.31
C ASP A 387 -12.61 -39.09 -7.91
N PRO A 388 -12.49 -40.16 -7.10
CA PRO A 388 -11.77 -40.12 -5.83
C PRO A 388 -10.31 -39.66 -5.90
N ARG A 389 -9.68 -39.65 -7.08
CA ARG A 389 -8.32 -39.15 -7.35
C ARG A 389 -8.27 -37.71 -7.87
N SER A 390 -9.41 -37.12 -8.21
CA SER A 390 -9.51 -35.72 -8.62
C SER A 390 -9.14 -34.75 -7.49
N VAL A 391 -8.91 -33.49 -7.87
CA VAL A 391 -8.61 -32.39 -6.96
C VAL A 391 -9.80 -31.44 -6.86
N SER A 392 -10.35 -31.29 -5.66
CA SER A 392 -11.47 -30.37 -5.40
C SER A 392 -10.98 -29.04 -4.83
N MET A 393 -11.43 -27.94 -5.44
CA MET A 393 -11.04 -26.58 -5.06
C MET A 393 -12.20 -25.59 -5.15
N ILE A 394 -12.16 -24.58 -4.28
CA ILE A 394 -13.06 -23.43 -4.27
C ILE A 394 -12.21 -22.21 -4.59
N ILE A 395 -12.65 -21.41 -5.55
CA ILE A 395 -12.00 -20.13 -5.89
C ILE A 395 -12.96 -19.02 -5.54
N LEU A 396 -12.69 -18.32 -4.43
CA LEU A 396 -13.44 -17.16 -3.97
C LEU A 396 -12.87 -15.89 -4.60
N VAL A 397 -13.71 -15.07 -5.23
CA VAL A 397 -13.36 -13.75 -5.75
C VAL A 397 -14.20 -12.71 -5.04
N SER A 398 -13.60 -11.74 -4.36
CA SER A 398 -14.33 -10.70 -3.61
C SER A 398 -13.53 -9.40 -3.49
N ASP A 399 -14.23 -8.26 -3.46
CA ASP A 399 -13.66 -6.92 -3.28
C ASP A 399 -14.04 -6.25 -1.96
N GLY A 400 -14.79 -6.95 -1.09
CA GLY A 400 -15.39 -6.34 0.09
C GLY A 400 -15.56 -7.27 1.28
N ASP A 401 -15.73 -6.66 2.46
CA ASP A 401 -15.96 -7.39 3.69
C ASP A 401 -17.40 -7.96 3.78
N PRO A 402 -17.63 -9.06 4.52
CA PRO A 402 -18.96 -9.57 4.81
C PRO A 402 -19.89 -8.50 5.40
N THR A 403 -21.05 -8.26 4.78
CA THR A 403 -22.04 -7.28 5.22
C THR A 403 -23.42 -7.87 5.50
N VAL A 404 -23.70 -9.08 5.02
CA VAL A 404 -24.98 -9.77 5.16
C VAL A 404 -24.75 -11.19 5.68
N GLY A 405 -25.69 -11.72 6.45
CA GLY A 405 -25.55 -13.03 7.09
C GLY A 405 -24.62 -12.98 8.30
N GLU A 406 -23.67 -13.91 8.37
CA GLU A 406 -22.62 -13.88 9.39
C GLU A 406 -21.53 -12.89 8.98
N ILE A 407 -21.36 -11.85 9.79
CA ILE A 407 -20.40 -10.75 9.54
C ILE A 407 -19.13 -10.89 10.37
N LYS A 408 -19.12 -11.71 11.44
CA LYS A 408 -17.95 -11.87 12.30
C LYS A 408 -16.93 -12.78 11.61
N LEU A 409 -15.85 -12.18 11.11
CA LEU A 409 -14.77 -12.86 10.40
C LEU A 409 -14.27 -14.14 11.10
N SER A 410 -14.12 -14.10 12.43
CA SER A 410 -13.67 -15.25 13.22
C SER A 410 -14.70 -16.38 13.30
N THR A 411 -15.99 -16.07 13.21
CA THR A 411 -17.06 -17.07 13.11
C THR A 411 -17.08 -17.68 11.71
N ILE A 412 -16.94 -16.88 10.66
CA ILE A 412 -16.87 -17.36 9.26
C ILE A 412 -15.70 -18.33 9.10
N GLN A 413 -14.51 -17.96 9.57
CA GLN A 413 -13.32 -18.83 9.57
C GLN A 413 -13.61 -20.18 10.24
N LYS A 414 -14.20 -20.16 11.44
CA LYS A 414 -14.59 -21.39 12.17
C LYS A 414 -15.63 -22.22 11.42
N ASN A 415 -16.63 -21.58 10.82
CA ASN A 415 -17.68 -22.25 10.07
C ASN A 415 -17.09 -22.98 8.86
N VAL A 416 -16.30 -22.27 8.05
CA VAL A 416 -15.66 -22.80 6.85
C VAL A 416 -14.70 -23.93 7.22
N LYS A 417 -13.80 -23.71 8.19
CA LYS A 417 -12.87 -24.74 8.68
C LYS A 417 -13.56 -26.01 9.17
N ARG A 418 -14.74 -25.89 9.78
CA ARG A 418 -15.52 -27.05 10.25
C ARG A 418 -16.09 -27.89 9.12
N VAL A 419 -16.49 -27.26 8.01
CA VAL A 419 -17.12 -27.97 6.88
C VAL A 419 -16.13 -28.37 5.80
N MET A 420 -15.01 -27.65 5.67
CA MET A 420 -13.93 -27.99 4.78
C MET A 420 -13.32 -29.32 5.22
N ARG A 421 -13.60 -30.39 4.46
CA ARG A 421 -12.98 -31.70 4.64
C ARG A 421 -11.49 -31.63 4.33
N GLU A 422 -10.74 -32.67 4.70
CA GLU A 422 -9.30 -32.74 4.42
C GLU A 422 -8.93 -32.78 2.91
N GLU A 423 -9.93 -32.78 2.05
CA GLU A 423 -9.81 -33.01 0.60
C GLU A 423 -9.98 -31.71 -0.22
N PHE A 424 -10.55 -30.65 0.36
CA PHE A 424 -10.88 -29.41 -0.36
C PHE A 424 -9.83 -28.32 -0.11
N SER A 425 -9.52 -27.54 -1.15
CA SER A 425 -8.73 -26.31 -1.04
C SER A 425 -9.59 -25.07 -1.24
N LEU A 426 -9.33 -24.01 -0.48
CA LEU A 426 -9.91 -22.69 -0.71
C LEU A 426 -8.83 -21.70 -1.15
N PHE A 427 -8.97 -21.22 -2.38
CA PHE A 427 -8.19 -20.11 -2.93
C PHE A 427 -9.01 -18.83 -2.84
N SER A 428 -8.38 -17.72 -2.48
CA SER A 428 -9.07 -16.43 -2.29
C SER A 428 -8.41 -15.32 -3.11
N LEU A 429 -9.21 -14.62 -3.91
CA LEU A 429 -8.79 -13.54 -4.78
C LEU A 429 -9.43 -12.25 -4.29
N GLY A 430 -8.62 -11.42 -3.65
CA GLY A 430 -9.04 -10.14 -3.09
C GLY A 430 -8.81 -9.02 -4.09
N ILE A 431 -9.88 -8.41 -4.62
CA ILE A 431 -9.79 -7.34 -5.62
C ILE A 431 -9.72 -5.97 -4.92
N GLY A 432 -8.75 -5.14 -5.31
CA GLY A 432 -8.59 -3.77 -4.83
C GLY A 432 -8.09 -3.66 -3.38
N PHE A 433 -8.40 -2.53 -2.73
CA PHE A 433 -8.02 -2.29 -1.34
C PHE A 433 -9.12 -2.28 -0.28
N ASP A 434 -10.36 -2.45 -0.72
CA ASP A 434 -11.55 -2.41 0.12
C ASP A 434 -11.80 -3.70 0.94
N VAL A 435 -11.09 -4.79 0.67
CA VAL A 435 -11.22 -6.08 1.39
C VAL A 435 -10.21 -6.23 2.55
N ASP A 436 -10.63 -6.89 3.64
CA ASP A 436 -9.72 -7.43 4.66
C ASP A 436 -8.93 -8.61 4.07
N TYR A 437 -7.80 -8.29 3.44
CA TYR A 437 -6.90 -9.28 2.85
C TYR A 437 -6.29 -10.23 3.91
N ASP A 438 -6.07 -9.76 5.15
CA ASP A 438 -5.60 -10.65 6.23
C ASP A 438 -6.63 -11.72 6.57
N PHE A 439 -7.92 -11.40 6.46
CA PHE A 439 -8.99 -12.38 6.59
C PHE A 439 -8.98 -13.39 5.45
N LEU A 440 -8.86 -12.93 4.20
CA LEU A 440 -8.77 -13.81 3.02
C LEU A 440 -7.54 -14.71 3.06
N GLU A 441 -6.39 -14.16 3.43
CA GLU A 441 -5.14 -14.92 3.58
C GLU A 441 -5.29 -16.00 4.66
N ARG A 442 -5.81 -15.64 5.84
CA ARG A 442 -6.03 -16.60 6.92
C ARG A 442 -7.01 -17.70 6.53
N ILE A 443 -8.16 -17.36 5.94
CA ILE A 443 -9.17 -18.37 5.59
C ILE A 443 -8.68 -19.30 4.47
N ALA A 444 -7.89 -18.82 3.51
CA ALA A 444 -7.27 -19.66 2.50
C ALA A 444 -6.19 -20.59 3.11
N MET A 445 -5.30 -20.03 3.94
CA MET A 445 -4.23 -20.80 4.61
C MET A 445 -4.77 -21.90 5.54
N GLU A 446 -5.83 -21.62 6.30
CA GLU A 446 -6.48 -22.63 7.15
C GLU A 446 -7.10 -23.78 6.36
N ASN A 447 -7.34 -23.57 5.07
CA ASN A 447 -8.06 -24.49 4.20
C ASN A 447 -7.23 -24.86 2.95
N ARG A 448 -5.91 -25.07 3.15
CA ARG A 448 -4.98 -25.66 2.15
C ARG A 448 -4.92 -24.90 0.82
N GLY A 449 -5.13 -23.60 0.84
CA GLY A 449 -4.97 -22.76 -0.34
C GLY A 449 -4.19 -21.50 -0.03
N VAL A 450 -4.21 -20.58 -0.98
CA VAL A 450 -3.46 -19.32 -0.94
C VAL A 450 -4.40 -18.19 -1.32
N ALA A 451 -4.20 -17.04 -0.71
CA ALA A 451 -4.85 -15.81 -1.15
C ALA A 451 -3.92 -15.02 -2.08
N GLN A 452 -4.45 -14.42 -3.13
CA GLN A 452 -3.74 -13.47 -3.97
C GLN A 452 -4.52 -12.16 -4.04
N ARG A 453 -3.82 -11.05 -3.91
CA ARG A 453 -4.40 -9.72 -4.13
C ARG A 453 -4.38 -9.44 -5.62
N ILE A 454 -5.48 -8.90 -6.12
CA ILE A 454 -5.65 -8.46 -7.49
C ILE A 454 -5.80 -6.95 -7.45
N TYR A 455 -4.86 -6.24 -8.06
CA TYR A 455 -4.95 -4.79 -8.16
C TYR A 455 -5.99 -4.46 -9.22
N ALA A 456 -6.98 -3.65 -8.86
CA ALA A 456 -8.05 -3.24 -9.75
C ALA A 456 -7.55 -2.19 -10.74
N ASN A 457 -6.53 -2.52 -11.55
CA ASN A 457 -5.98 -1.70 -12.63
C ASN A 457 -6.31 -2.32 -13.99
N HIS A 458 -5.79 -1.77 -15.10
CA HIS A 458 -6.03 -2.31 -16.44
C HIS A 458 -5.59 -3.78 -16.64
N ASP A 459 -4.73 -4.33 -15.77
CA ASP A 459 -4.18 -5.69 -15.86
C ASP A 459 -4.86 -6.70 -14.92
N ALA A 460 -5.94 -6.33 -14.23
CA ALA A 460 -6.59 -7.22 -13.25
C ALA A 460 -7.01 -8.58 -13.85
N ALA A 461 -7.49 -8.58 -15.10
CA ALA A 461 -7.88 -9.80 -15.81
C ALA A 461 -6.66 -10.72 -16.06
N GLU A 462 -5.51 -10.16 -16.42
CA GLU A 462 -4.26 -10.90 -16.59
C GLU A 462 -3.72 -11.43 -15.26
N GLN A 463 -3.83 -10.66 -14.16
CA GLN A 463 -3.46 -11.11 -12.82
C GLN A 463 -4.29 -12.32 -12.38
N LEU A 464 -5.62 -12.29 -12.61
CA LEU A 464 -6.53 -13.40 -12.33
C LEU A 464 -6.18 -14.64 -13.16
N ARG A 465 -5.94 -14.47 -14.46
CA ARG A 465 -5.53 -15.56 -15.35
C ARG A 465 -4.18 -16.15 -14.95
N THR A 466 -3.22 -15.30 -14.60
CA THR A 466 -1.90 -15.70 -14.12
C THR A 466 -1.98 -16.50 -12.83
N PHE A 467 -2.89 -16.13 -11.91
CA PHE A 467 -3.17 -16.93 -10.72
C PHE A 467 -3.78 -18.28 -11.09
N TYR A 468 -4.82 -18.30 -11.92
CA TYR A 468 -5.48 -19.54 -12.33
C TYR A 468 -4.48 -20.51 -12.99
N ASN A 469 -3.63 -20.03 -13.89
CA ASN A 469 -2.59 -20.82 -14.54
C ASN A 469 -1.60 -21.46 -13.57
N GLN A 470 -1.39 -20.88 -12.37
CA GLN A 470 -0.55 -21.47 -11.33
C GLN A 470 -1.22 -22.67 -10.65
N ILE A 471 -2.56 -22.73 -10.64
CA ILE A 471 -3.33 -23.75 -9.92
C ILE A 471 -4.17 -24.66 -10.83
N SER A 472 -4.23 -24.38 -12.14
CA SER A 472 -5.12 -25.05 -13.10
C SER A 472 -4.68 -26.47 -13.45
N SER A 473 -3.41 -26.81 -13.22
CA SER A 473 -2.81 -28.09 -13.59
C SER A 473 -2.22 -28.82 -12.38
N PRO A 474 -3.05 -29.36 -11.46
CA PRO A 474 -2.56 -30.20 -10.37
C PRO A 474 -1.99 -31.52 -10.93
N LEU A 475 -0.78 -31.90 -10.51
CA LEU A 475 -0.11 -33.12 -10.99
C LEU A 475 -0.04 -34.22 -9.93
N LEU A 476 0.07 -33.85 -8.65
CA LEU A 476 0.14 -34.78 -7.53
C LEU A 476 -0.71 -34.32 -6.36
N ARG A 477 -1.11 -35.28 -5.52
CA ARG A 477 -1.76 -35.06 -4.23
C ARG A 477 -1.13 -35.89 -3.13
N LYS A 478 -1.39 -35.54 -1.86
CA LYS A 478 -0.90 -36.26 -0.67
C LYS A 478 0.60 -36.54 -0.71
N ILE A 479 1.39 -35.49 -0.95
CA ILE A 479 2.84 -35.57 -1.04
C ILE A 479 3.42 -35.60 0.38
N SER A 480 4.28 -36.57 0.66
CA SER A 480 5.06 -36.66 1.90
C SER A 480 6.53 -36.86 1.57
N VAL A 481 7.38 -36.03 2.17
CA VAL A 481 8.84 -36.13 2.10
C VAL A 481 9.34 -36.54 3.48
N GLN A 482 9.99 -37.69 3.57
CA GLN A 482 10.43 -38.29 4.82
C GLN A 482 11.94 -38.50 4.80
N PHE A 483 12.54 -38.33 5.98
CA PHE A 483 13.96 -38.53 6.21
C PHE A 483 14.13 -39.44 7.42
N PRO A 484 15.21 -40.25 7.51
CA PRO A 484 15.49 -41.06 8.69
C PRO A 484 15.58 -40.19 9.95
N LYS A 485 14.85 -40.55 11.00
CA LYS A 485 14.70 -39.71 12.22
C LYS A 485 16.03 -39.42 12.93
N ASP A 486 16.99 -40.34 12.82
CA ASP A 486 18.30 -40.20 13.46
C ASP A 486 19.31 -39.41 12.60
N SER A 487 18.90 -38.97 11.41
CA SER A 487 19.76 -38.23 10.46
C SER A 487 19.45 -36.73 10.37
N VAL A 488 18.27 -36.29 10.82
CA VAL A 488 17.83 -34.90 10.66
C VAL A 488 17.07 -34.37 11.86
N SER A 489 17.11 -33.05 12.05
CA SER A 489 16.29 -32.32 13.02
C SER A 489 15.74 -31.03 12.42
N ASP A 490 14.77 -30.41 13.09
CA ASP A 490 14.16 -29.13 12.69
C ASP A 490 13.70 -29.07 11.22
N VAL A 491 13.12 -30.16 10.74
CA VAL A 491 12.60 -30.27 9.37
C VAL A 491 11.39 -29.33 9.20
N THR A 492 11.40 -28.55 8.12
CA THR A 492 10.29 -27.67 7.73
C THR A 492 9.08 -28.49 7.29
N GLN A 493 7.96 -27.85 6.92
CA GLN A 493 6.81 -28.53 6.31
C GLN A 493 7.26 -29.55 5.24
N ASN A 494 6.87 -30.81 5.45
CA ASN A 494 7.26 -31.95 4.63
C ASN A 494 6.06 -32.80 4.17
N GLN A 495 4.84 -32.28 4.40
CA GLN A 495 3.60 -32.82 3.90
C GLN A 495 2.88 -31.72 3.12
N PHE A 496 2.47 -32.04 1.89
CA PHE A 496 1.82 -31.10 0.99
C PHE A 496 0.60 -31.75 0.36
N ASP A 497 -0.50 -31.01 0.32
CA ASP A 497 -1.76 -31.56 -0.18
C ASP A 497 -1.74 -31.74 -1.70
N LYS A 498 -1.08 -30.82 -2.41
CA LYS A 498 -1.13 -30.68 -3.87
C LYS A 498 0.21 -30.18 -4.39
N TYR A 499 0.56 -30.59 -5.60
CA TYR A 499 1.65 -30.04 -6.40
C TYR A 499 1.11 -29.67 -7.78
N PHE A 500 1.34 -28.43 -8.19
CA PHE A 500 0.85 -27.90 -9.46
C PHE A 500 1.98 -27.84 -10.49
N SER A 501 1.64 -28.05 -11.76
CA SER A 501 2.58 -27.94 -12.87
C SER A 501 3.25 -26.57 -12.87
N GLY A 502 4.57 -26.56 -13.07
CA GLY A 502 5.36 -25.32 -13.07
C GLY A 502 5.66 -24.72 -11.68
N SER A 503 5.18 -25.34 -10.60
CA SER A 503 5.57 -24.99 -9.22
C SER A 503 6.79 -25.78 -8.74
N GLU A 504 7.17 -25.61 -7.48
CA GLU A 504 8.21 -26.38 -6.80
C GLU A 504 7.89 -26.46 -5.30
N LEU A 505 8.08 -27.65 -4.71
CA LEU A 505 8.02 -27.86 -3.26
C LEU A 505 9.44 -27.87 -2.71
N VAL A 506 9.65 -27.25 -1.55
CA VAL A 506 10.97 -27.18 -0.91
C VAL A 506 10.85 -27.59 0.55
N VAL A 507 11.66 -28.56 0.93
CA VAL A 507 11.78 -29.04 2.32
C VAL A 507 13.22 -28.82 2.77
N ALA A 508 13.42 -28.23 3.93
CA ALA A 508 14.74 -28.00 4.49
C ALA A 508 14.81 -28.50 5.93
N GLY A 509 16.01 -28.73 6.43
CA GLY A 509 16.24 -29.11 7.82
C GLY A 509 17.72 -29.11 8.18
N LYS A 510 18.00 -29.49 9.42
CA LYS A 510 19.38 -29.68 9.91
C LYS A 510 19.77 -31.14 9.77
N VAL A 511 21.03 -31.36 9.39
CA VAL A 511 21.62 -32.69 9.35
C VAL A 511 22.24 -32.98 10.72
N LEU A 512 21.94 -34.15 11.28
CA LEU A 512 22.55 -34.63 12.50
C LEU A 512 23.88 -35.35 12.18
N PRO A 513 24.89 -35.28 13.06
CA PRO A 513 26.11 -36.05 12.89
C PRO A 513 25.80 -37.56 12.78
N SER A 514 26.35 -38.20 11.75
CA SER A 514 26.19 -39.64 11.49
C SER A 514 27.52 -40.26 11.09
N GLU A 515 27.64 -41.59 11.23
CA GLU A 515 28.77 -42.35 10.66
C GLU A 515 28.67 -42.46 9.13
N SER A 516 27.47 -42.29 8.57
CA SER A 516 27.23 -42.24 7.13
C SER A 516 27.44 -40.82 6.59
N ASN A 517 28.21 -40.70 5.51
CA ASN A 517 28.38 -39.43 4.77
C ASN A 517 27.24 -39.14 3.78
N THR A 518 26.19 -39.96 3.74
CA THR A 518 25.07 -39.79 2.81
C THR A 518 23.76 -39.57 3.55
N LEU A 519 23.02 -38.54 3.18
CA LEU A 519 21.64 -38.31 3.61
C LEU A 519 20.69 -38.91 2.57
N THR A 520 19.67 -39.63 3.02
CA THR A 520 18.62 -40.19 2.16
C THR A 520 17.26 -39.57 2.45
N GLY A 521 16.51 -39.27 1.39
CA GLY A 521 15.16 -38.72 1.45
C GLY A 521 14.18 -39.59 0.65
N PHE A 522 13.01 -39.85 1.22
CA PHE A 522 11.94 -40.65 0.62
C PHE A 522 10.75 -39.77 0.31
N THR A 523 10.33 -39.70 -0.95
CA THR A 523 9.15 -38.94 -1.37
C THR A 523 8.05 -39.89 -1.83
N SER A 524 6.86 -39.77 -1.24
CA SER A 524 5.66 -40.50 -1.64
C SER A 524 4.56 -39.53 -2.08
N ALA A 525 3.85 -39.81 -3.17
CA ALA A 525 2.74 -38.99 -3.66
C ALA A 525 1.72 -39.81 -4.46
N SER A 526 0.48 -39.35 -4.56
CA SER A 526 -0.54 -39.94 -5.43
C SER A 526 -0.67 -39.16 -6.74
N ALA A 527 -0.49 -39.84 -7.88
CA ALA A 527 -0.73 -39.30 -9.22
C ALA A 527 -2.05 -39.83 -9.82
N ALA A 528 -2.39 -39.38 -11.03
CA ALA A 528 -3.67 -39.71 -11.69
C ALA A 528 -3.92 -41.23 -11.82
N GLY A 529 -2.87 -41.99 -12.11
CA GLY A 529 -2.95 -43.43 -12.37
C GLY A 529 -2.31 -44.33 -11.31
N VAL A 530 -1.32 -43.82 -10.58
CA VAL A 530 -0.43 -44.63 -9.73
C VAL A 530 0.10 -43.81 -8.55
N ASP A 531 0.38 -44.47 -7.44
CA ASP A 531 1.14 -43.87 -6.33
C ASP A 531 2.64 -43.96 -6.63
N ILE A 532 3.34 -42.84 -6.46
CA ILE A 532 4.76 -42.69 -6.73
C ILE A 532 5.51 -42.78 -5.41
N THR A 533 6.58 -43.56 -5.38
CA THR A 533 7.56 -43.57 -4.29
C THR A 533 8.95 -43.46 -4.88
N ASN A 534 9.72 -42.48 -4.40
CA ASN A 534 11.03 -42.15 -4.92
C ASN A 534 12.03 -41.96 -3.78
N GLN A 535 13.25 -42.41 -4.00
CA GLN A 535 14.38 -42.23 -3.09
C GLN A 535 15.37 -41.25 -3.71
N THR A 536 15.90 -40.35 -2.89
CA THR A 536 16.98 -39.41 -3.22
C THR A 536 18.09 -39.53 -2.22
N GLU A 537 19.32 -39.34 -2.68
CA GLU A 537 20.51 -39.42 -1.85
C GLU A 537 21.42 -38.23 -2.16
N ALA A 538 22.11 -37.75 -1.15
CA ALA A 538 23.09 -36.67 -1.27
C ALA A 538 24.28 -36.93 -0.35
N ASP A 539 25.49 -36.72 -0.87
CA ASP A 539 26.70 -36.68 -0.06
C ASP A 539 26.72 -35.39 0.79
N MET A 540 27.13 -35.52 2.05
CA MET A 540 27.09 -34.43 3.04
C MET A 540 28.21 -33.39 2.87
N LEU A 541 29.25 -33.67 2.09
CA LEU A 541 30.46 -32.85 1.97
C LEU A 541 30.78 -32.43 0.52
N GLU A 542 30.32 -33.21 -0.47
CA GLU A 542 30.63 -32.98 -1.90
C GLU A 542 30.26 -31.57 -2.36
N LEU A 543 29.04 -31.11 -2.02
CA LEU A 543 28.55 -29.81 -2.48
C LEU A 543 29.33 -28.64 -1.83
N ASP A 544 29.73 -28.75 -0.57
CA ASP A 544 30.54 -27.73 0.11
C ASP A 544 31.93 -27.61 -0.54
N GLN A 545 32.54 -28.73 -0.92
CA GLN A 545 33.80 -28.74 -1.66
C GLN A 545 33.65 -28.09 -3.04
N GLU A 546 32.56 -28.38 -3.75
CA GLU A 546 32.28 -27.73 -5.04
C GLU A 546 32.04 -26.23 -4.90
N LEU A 547 31.20 -25.80 -3.96
CA LEU A 547 30.92 -24.38 -3.71
C LEU A 547 32.17 -23.60 -3.32
N SER A 548 33.09 -24.20 -2.54
CA SER A 548 34.35 -23.56 -2.15
C SER A 548 35.24 -23.18 -3.35
N LYS A 549 35.10 -23.86 -4.49
CA LYS A 549 35.83 -23.57 -5.73
C LYS A 549 35.18 -22.44 -6.54
N GLN A 550 33.93 -22.07 -6.22
CA GLN A 550 33.14 -21.10 -6.98
C GLN A 550 33.19 -19.70 -6.36
N GLN A 551 33.86 -18.77 -7.03
CA GLN A 551 34.09 -17.39 -6.56
C GLN A 551 32.81 -16.59 -6.25
N HIS A 552 31.73 -16.80 -7.02
CA HIS A 552 30.48 -16.04 -6.90
C HIS A 552 29.33 -16.85 -6.27
N SER A 553 29.64 -17.99 -5.64
CA SER A 553 28.66 -18.78 -4.90
C SER A 553 28.51 -18.28 -3.46
N PHE A 554 27.40 -18.64 -2.82
CA PHE A 554 27.17 -18.41 -1.40
C PHE A 554 27.17 -19.74 -0.65
N THR A 555 28.26 -20.07 0.04
CA THR A 555 28.43 -21.35 0.76
C THR A 555 27.43 -21.53 1.90
N GLY A 556 26.97 -20.45 2.53
CA GLY A 556 25.99 -20.50 3.62
C GLY A 556 24.52 -20.59 3.17
N PHE A 557 24.25 -20.88 1.89
CA PHE A 557 22.89 -20.79 1.33
C PHE A 557 21.92 -21.77 2.01
N ALA A 558 22.31 -23.03 2.26
CA ALA A 558 21.40 -24.03 2.80
C ALA A 558 20.95 -23.68 4.22
N ARG A 559 21.88 -23.24 5.07
CA ARG A 559 21.60 -22.73 6.42
C ARG A 559 20.67 -21.52 6.40
N GLN A 560 20.93 -20.54 5.53
CA GLN A 560 20.10 -19.34 5.44
C GLN A 560 18.72 -19.63 4.84
N LEU A 561 18.64 -20.52 3.84
CA LEU A 561 17.40 -20.94 3.21
C LEU A 561 16.52 -21.72 4.21
N TRP A 562 17.09 -22.64 4.98
CA TRP A 562 16.38 -23.31 6.07
C TRP A 562 15.79 -22.30 7.07
N ALA A 563 16.62 -21.37 7.56
CA ALA A 563 16.17 -20.36 8.52
C ALA A 563 15.08 -19.45 7.93
N TYR A 564 15.22 -19.04 6.67
CA TYR A 564 14.23 -18.27 5.94
C TYR A 564 12.88 -19.00 5.88
N ILE A 565 12.87 -20.27 5.43
CA ILE A 565 11.66 -21.09 5.33
C ILE A 565 11.04 -21.29 6.72
N ARG A 566 11.86 -21.64 7.72
CA ARG A 566 11.38 -21.90 9.08
C ARG A 566 10.76 -20.67 9.72
N ILE A 567 11.36 -19.49 9.56
CA ILE A 567 10.81 -18.22 10.06
C ILE A 567 9.48 -17.91 9.39
N LYS A 568 9.37 -18.06 8.05
CA LYS A 568 8.10 -17.82 7.33
C LYS A 568 7.01 -18.79 7.79
N GLN A 569 7.34 -20.07 7.99
CA GLN A 569 6.42 -21.06 8.54
C GLN A 569 5.95 -20.70 9.96
N LEU A 570 6.88 -20.36 10.85
CA LEU A 570 6.53 -19.93 12.20
C LEU A 570 5.67 -18.66 12.22
N ILE A 571 5.88 -17.71 11.30
CA ILE A 571 5.03 -16.53 11.15
C ILE A 571 3.59 -16.92 10.78
N SER A 572 3.43 -17.89 9.87
CA SER A 572 2.12 -18.45 9.50
C SER A 572 1.49 -19.23 10.66
N GLU A 573 2.23 -20.13 11.31
CA GLU A 573 1.77 -20.86 12.51
C GLU A 573 1.33 -19.89 13.63
N ARG A 574 2.05 -18.78 13.81
CA ARG A 574 1.72 -17.74 14.78
C ARG A 574 0.42 -17.00 14.46
N SER A 575 0.11 -16.79 13.17
CA SER A 575 -1.13 -16.13 12.77
C SER A 575 -2.35 -17.01 13.03
N LEU A 576 -2.17 -18.34 12.93
CA LEU A 576 -3.19 -19.37 13.17
C LEU A 576 -3.24 -19.88 14.62
N ALA A 577 -2.36 -19.41 15.50
CA ALA A 577 -2.24 -19.92 16.88
C ALA A 577 -3.54 -19.69 17.70
N PRO A 578 -4.08 -20.74 18.37
CA PRO A 578 -5.38 -20.67 19.04
C PRO A 578 -5.35 -19.92 20.38
N SER A 579 -4.18 -19.79 21.01
CA SER A 579 -4.01 -19.21 22.33
C SER A 579 -2.89 -18.18 22.38
N LEU A 580 -3.00 -17.21 23.30
CA LEU A 580 -1.93 -16.23 23.55
C LEU A 580 -0.64 -16.89 24.06
N GLY A 581 -0.73 -18.01 24.78
CA GLY A 581 0.43 -18.76 25.28
C GLY A 581 1.24 -19.36 24.13
N THR A 582 0.58 -20.11 23.25
CA THR A 582 1.19 -20.69 22.03
C THR A 582 1.79 -19.58 21.16
N LYS A 583 1.05 -18.48 20.96
CA LYS A 583 1.53 -17.32 20.20
C LYS A 583 2.81 -16.72 20.77
N ARG A 584 2.96 -16.67 22.10
CA ARG A 584 4.18 -16.18 22.76
C ARG A 584 5.37 -17.11 22.54
N VAL A 585 5.18 -18.43 22.66
CA VAL A 585 6.25 -19.42 22.41
C VAL A 585 6.75 -19.32 20.96
N ILE A 586 5.83 -19.29 19.98
CA ILE A 586 6.20 -19.13 18.57
C ILE A 586 6.89 -17.78 18.32
N THR A 587 6.42 -16.70 18.97
CA THR A 587 7.06 -15.37 18.87
C THR A 587 8.51 -15.43 19.36
N GLN A 588 8.80 -16.11 20.47
CA GLN A 588 10.17 -16.26 20.99
C GLN A 588 11.06 -17.05 20.03
N GLN A 589 10.55 -18.14 19.44
CA GLN A 589 11.28 -18.92 18.45
C GLN A 589 11.62 -18.11 17.19
N ILE A 590 10.64 -17.34 16.66
CA ILE A 590 10.87 -16.46 15.51
C ILE A 590 11.96 -15.43 15.84
N THR A 591 11.84 -14.75 16.99
CA THR A 591 12.81 -13.73 17.39
C THR A 591 14.22 -14.30 17.55
N ALA A 592 14.36 -15.48 18.18
CA ALA A 592 15.65 -16.13 18.36
C ALA A 592 16.32 -16.46 17.01
N LEU A 593 15.59 -17.15 16.12
CA LEU A 593 16.09 -17.49 14.78
C LEU A 593 16.40 -16.24 13.95
N ALA A 594 15.53 -15.24 13.99
CA ALA A 594 15.71 -14.00 13.23
C ALA A 594 16.95 -13.21 13.70
N VAL A 595 17.25 -13.19 15.00
CA VAL A 595 18.46 -12.55 15.52
C VAL A 595 19.70 -13.38 15.18
N GLU A 596 19.65 -14.71 15.35
CA GLU A 596 20.76 -15.61 15.01
C GLU A 596 21.20 -15.47 13.54
N HIS A 597 20.23 -15.43 12.62
CA HIS A 597 20.47 -15.34 11.19
C HIS A 597 20.50 -13.91 10.64
N GLN A 598 20.39 -12.90 11.52
CA GLN A 598 20.32 -11.48 11.17
C GLN A 598 19.19 -11.12 10.19
N PHE A 599 18.02 -11.75 10.29
CA PHE A 599 16.86 -11.39 9.48
C PHE A 599 15.98 -10.31 10.13
N VAL A 600 15.71 -9.23 9.38
CA VAL A 600 14.68 -8.25 9.74
C VAL A 600 13.29 -8.82 9.40
N THR A 601 12.49 -9.07 10.42
CA THR A 601 11.15 -9.68 10.35
C THR A 601 10.12 -8.76 11.03
N PRO A 602 8.80 -9.04 10.97
CA PRO A 602 7.79 -8.28 11.72
C PRO A 602 8.05 -8.16 13.24
N LEU A 603 8.86 -9.06 13.82
CA LEU A 603 9.19 -9.15 15.25
C LEU A 603 10.60 -8.66 15.61
N THR A 604 11.45 -8.40 14.61
CA THR A 604 12.82 -7.87 14.77
C THR A 604 12.96 -6.52 14.07
N ALA A 605 14.08 -5.85 14.33
CA ALA A 605 14.41 -4.56 13.77
C ALA A 605 15.92 -4.44 13.58
N LEU A 606 16.35 -3.69 12.58
CA LEU A 606 17.75 -3.35 12.36
C LEU A 606 18.09 -2.07 13.11
N LEU A 607 18.95 -2.17 14.11
CA LEU A 607 19.53 -1.02 14.81
C LEU A 607 20.90 -0.73 14.22
N VAL A 608 21.08 0.46 13.68
CA VAL A 608 22.33 0.94 13.08
C VAL A 608 23.03 1.86 14.08
N GLU A 609 24.29 1.59 14.40
CA GLU A 609 25.06 2.32 15.41
C GLU A 609 26.42 2.78 14.85
N SER A 610 26.90 3.95 15.28
CA SER A 610 28.26 4.44 15.00
C SER A 610 29.31 3.69 15.85
N GLU A 611 30.60 3.79 15.48
CA GLU A 611 31.75 3.17 16.19
C GLU A 611 31.95 3.59 17.68
N GLY A 612 31.08 4.41 18.24
CA GLY A 612 31.01 4.70 19.68
C GLY A 612 29.59 4.75 20.26
N ALA A 613 28.59 4.25 19.52
CA ALA A 613 27.16 4.35 19.82
C ALA A 613 26.69 5.79 20.13
N THR A 614 27.34 6.79 19.53
CA THR A 614 27.00 8.21 19.67
C THR A 614 25.74 8.58 18.91
N GLU A 615 25.45 7.85 17.83
CA GLU A 615 24.30 8.06 16.97
C GLU A 615 23.66 6.71 16.67
N ARG A 616 22.32 6.69 16.64
CA ARG A 616 21.53 5.48 16.38
C ARG A 616 20.46 5.71 15.32
N LEU A 617 20.35 4.77 14.39
CA LEU A 617 19.24 4.68 13.44
C LEU A 617 18.46 3.39 13.63
N LEU A 618 17.15 3.41 13.38
CA LEU A 618 16.27 2.24 13.52
C LEU A 618 15.50 1.99 12.23
N ALA A 619 15.62 0.79 11.68
CA ALA A 619 14.76 0.28 10.62
C ALA A 619 13.92 -0.90 11.16
N ASP A 620 12.60 -0.76 11.09
CA ASP A 620 11.66 -1.82 11.46
C ASP A 620 11.02 -2.42 10.21
N ALA A 621 10.65 -3.70 10.24
CA ALA A 621 9.74 -4.24 9.24
C ALA A 621 8.41 -3.44 9.21
N PRO A 622 7.84 -3.18 8.02
CA PRO A 622 6.62 -2.41 7.86
C PRO A 622 5.51 -2.98 8.74
N LYS A 623 4.70 -2.09 9.29
CA LYS A 623 3.39 -2.49 9.82
C LYS A 623 2.43 -2.45 8.65
N ASP A 624 1.64 -3.51 8.49
CA ASP A 624 0.38 -3.35 7.76
C ASP A 624 -0.41 -2.24 8.50
N PRO A 625 -0.84 -1.16 7.80
CA PRO A 625 -1.54 -0.05 8.40
C PRO A 625 -2.83 -0.45 9.16
N LYS A 626 -3.34 -1.68 9.00
CA LYS A 626 -4.50 -2.20 9.74
C LYS A 626 -4.17 -2.91 11.06
N HIS A 627 -2.91 -3.17 11.39
CA HIS A 627 -2.53 -3.86 12.65
C HIS A 627 -2.49 -2.92 13.86
N GLY A 628 -3.68 -2.49 14.31
CA GLY A 628 -3.91 -2.00 15.66
C GLY A 628 -3.84 -3.14 16.66
N CYS A 629 -3.03 -2.98 17.71
CA CYS A 629 -2.95 -3.90 18.83
C CYS A 629 -4.34 -4.26 19.38
N CYS A 630 -4.48 -5.52 19.80
CA CYS A 630 -5.65 -6.06 20.49
C CYS A 630 -6.22 -5.10 21.54
N SER A 631 -7.48 -4.69 21.38
CA SER A 631 -8.29 -4.11 22.45
C SER A 631 -8.60 -5.21 23.46
N GLY A 632 -7.69 -5.37 24.42
CA GLY A 632 -7.90 -6.22 25.59
C GLY A 632 -9.03 -5.66 26.45
N ILE A 633 -10.11 -6.43 26.52
CA ILE A 633 -11.22 -6.34 27.47
C ILE A 633 -10.66 -6.04 28.87
N LYS A 634 -11.02 -4.89 29.44
CA LYS A 634 -10.92 -4.63 30.89
C LYS A 634 -12.32 -4.38 31.44
N GLY A 635 -13.02 -5.48 31.70
CA GLY A 635 -14.09 -5.56 32.69
C GLY A 635 -13.74 -6.72 33.63
N GLY A 636 -13.33 -6.43 34.86
CA GLY A 636 -13.01 -7.46 35.84
C GLY A 636 -12.11 -6.96 36.97
N ARG A 637 -12.71 -6.83 38.17
CA ARG A 637 -12.07 -6.48 39.46
C ARG A 637 -10.85 -7.36 39.78
N LEU A 638 -9.81 -6.75 40.35
CA LEU A 638 -8.75 -7.45 41.09
C LEU A 638 -8.78 -7.00 42.57
N PRO A 639 -8.63 -7.91 43.55
CA PRO A 639 -8.39 -7.56 44.94
C PRO A 639 -6.91 -7.24 45.22
N GLN A 640 -6.73 -6.50 46.32
CA GLN A 640 -5.51 -5.99 46.90
C GLN A 640 -4.43 -7.06 47.17
N THR A 641 -3.15 -6.68 47.04
CA THR A 641 -2.11 -6.98 48.04
C THR A 641 -0.91 -6.03 47.90
N SER A 642 -0.70 -5.28 48.98
CA SER A 642 0.56 -4.95 49.69
C SER A 642 1.82 -4.53 48.91
N GLY A 643 2.27 -3.32 49.22
CA GLY A 643 3.41 -2.66 48.62
C GLY A 643 4.76 -2.92 49.27
N VAL A 644 5.77 -2.32 48.66
CA VAL A 644 7.06 -2.01 49.27
C VAL A 644 7.39 -0.56 48.94
N VAL A 645 7.56 0.21 50.01
CA VAL A 645 7.81 1.64 50.07
C VAL A 645 9.31 1.89 49.86
N TYR A 646 9.66 2.84 48.99
CA TYR A 646 10.93 3.57 49.08
C TYR A 646 10.60 5.06 49.21
N GLN A 647 10.88 5.62 50.39
CA GLN A 647 10.74 7.04 50.70
C GLN A 647 11.87 7.86 50.05
N ARG A 648 11.53 9.02 49.48
CA ARG A 648 12.47 10.06 49.04
C ARG A 648 12.96 10.88 50.23
N PRO A 649 14.26 11.26 50.30
CA PRO A 649 14.77 12.22 51.29
C PRO A 649 14.34 13.68 51.00
N PRO A 650 14.32 14.56 52.03
CA PRO A 650 13.56 15.82 52.02
C PRO A 650 14.45 17.04 51.78
N TRP A 651 14.57 17.51 50.52
CA TRP A 651 15.24 18.77 50.17
C TRP A 651 15.19 19.11 48.67
N VAL A 652 13.99 19.09 48.08
CA VAL A 652 13.68 19.92 46.92
C VAL A 652 12.28 20.49 47.10
N THR A 653 12.22 21.77 47.41
CA THR A 653 11.01 22.59 47.55
C THR A 653 10.40 22.94 46.19
N ASP A 654 9.07 22.88 46.15
CA ASP A 654 8.20 23.21 45.02
C ASP A 654 8.36 24.66 44.52
N VAL A 655 8.31 24.84 43.19
CA VAL A 655 7.79 26.06 42.58
C VAL A 655 7.03 25.72 41.29
N THR A 656 5.80 26.23 41.22
CA THR A 656 4.88 26.41 40.07
C THR A 656 4.11 25.20 39.52
N SER A 657 2.82 25.23 39.86
CA SER A 657 1.69 24.48 39.35
C SER A 657 1.56 24.51 37.82
N ALA A 658 1.54 23.33 37.20
CA ALA A 658 0.97 23.13 35.87
C ALA A 658 -0.56 23.34 35.92
N PRO A 659 -1.18 24.00 34.93
CA PRO A 659 -2.63 24.01 34.80
C PRO A 659 -3.17 22.64 34.30
N PRO A 660 -4.45 22.34 34.55
CA PRO A 660 -4.94 21.00 34.73
C PRO A 660 -5.22 20.25 33.42
N ASP A 661 -5.36 18.94 33.62
CA ASP A 661 -5.71 17.89 32.68
C ASP A 661 -6.66 18.29 31.54
N VAL A 662 -6.30 17.79 30.37
CA VAL A 662 -7.08 17.78 29.13
C VAL A 662 -8.48 17.24 29.41
N CYS A 663 -9.49 18.09 29.24
CA CYS A 663 -10.90 17.74 29.32
C CYS A 663 -11.27 16.80 28.15
N PHE A 664 -11.20 15.49 28.38
CA PHE A 664 -11.74 14.46 27.50
C PHE A 664 -13.27 14.43 27.66
N LEU A 665 -13.98 15.39 27.04
CA LEU A 665 -15.42 15.40 26.67
C LEU A 665 -15.90 16.86 26.55
N CYS A 666 -15.55 17.54 25.47
CA CYS A 666 -16.34 18.67 24.98
C CYS A 666 -16.90 18.28 23.59
N PRO A 667 -18.18 18.53 23.28
CA PRO A 667 -18.74 18.25 21.97
C PRO A 667 -18.18 19.27 20.98
N THR A 668 -17.18 18.89 20.20
CA THR A 668 -16.71 19.70 19.07
C THR A 668 -17.77 19.62 17.98
N VAL A 669 -18.52 20.71 17.81
CA VAL A 669 -19.68 20.81 16.91
C VAL A 669 -19.20 21.18 15.50
N ASP A 670 -19.05 20.19 14.61
CA ASP A 670 -18.90 20.44 13.17
C ASP A 670 -20.27 20.27 12.50
N ASN A 671 -21.14 21.29 12.59
CA ASN A 671 -22.40 21.36 11.84
C ASN A 671 -22.82 22.82 11.58
N ASP A 672 -23.42 23.06 10.42
CA ASP A 672 -23.65 24.36 9.77
C ASP A 672 -22.32 25.12 9.52
N PRO A 673 -22.08 25.71 8.34
CA PRO A 673 -20.78 26.30 8.01
C PRO A 673 -20.24 27.21 9.11
N HIS A 674 -19.12 26.81 9.69
CA HIS A 674 -18.49 27.50 10.81
C HIS A 674 -17.36 28.39 10.30
N PHE A 675 -17.36 29.65 10.76
CA PHE A 675 -16.35 30.64 10.40
C PHE A 675 -15.55 31.03 11.64
N ILE A 676 -14.23 31.11 11.48
CA ILE A 676 -13.31 31.65 12.48
C ILE A 676 -12.61 32.85 11.84
N VAL A 677 -12.82 34.02 12.42
CA VAL A 677 -12.25 35.30 11.97
C VAL A 677 -11.32 35.81 13.06
N HIS A 678 -10.04 35.98 12.71
CA HIS A 678 -9.06 36.60 13.59
C HIS A 678 -9.04 38.11 13.35
N LEU A 679 -9.18 38.91 14.41
CA LEU A 679 -9.17 40.37 14.40
C LEU A 679 -7.83 40.86 14.97
N PRO A 680 -6.82 41.16 14.13
CA PRO A 680 -5.44 41.38 14.58
C PRO A 680 -5.24 42.67 15.39
N GLN A 681 -5.95 43.76 15.12
CA GLN A 681 -5.84 45.02 15.89
C GLN A 681 -6.37 44.87 17.31
N ASN A 682 -7.42 44.06 17.49
CA ASN A 682 -8.00 43.78 18.81
C ASN A 682 -7.40 42.52 19.47
N ASN A 683 -6.65 41.71 18.71
CA ASN A 683 -6.12 40.39 19.10
C ASN A 683 -7.21 39.45 19.67
N ILE A 684 -8.32 39.36 18.94
CA ILE A 684 -9.51 38.57 19.33
C ILE A 684 -9.90 37.64 18.19
N ASP A 685 -10.19 36.38 18.52
CA ASP A 685 -10.83 35.43 17.62
C ASP A 685 -12.35 35.44 17.81
N VAL A 686 -13.09 35.61 16.72
CA VAL A 686 -14.56 35.58 16.68
C VAL A 686 -15.00 34.42 15.81
N CYS A 687 -16.06 33.74 16.22
CA CYS A 687 -16.56 32.59 15.48
C CYS A 687 -18.09 32.56 15.42
N PHE A 688 -18.64 32.11 14.30
CA PHE A 688 -20.09 32.04 14.08
C PHE A 688 -20.45 30.97 13.05
N ASN A 689 -21.69 30.48 13.10
CA ASN A 689 -22.22 29.55 12.10
C ASN A 689 -23.19 30.29 11.19
N ILE A 690 -23.44 29.79 9.97
CA ILE A 690 -24.52 30.31 9.12
C ILE A 690 -25.55 29.22 8.88
N ASP A 691 -26.75 29.45 9.42
CA ASP A 691 -27.85 28.50 9.38
C ASP A 691 -28.70 28.72 8.13
N SER A 692 -28.34 28.05 7.04
CA SER A 692 -29.01 28.20 5.74
C SER A 692 -29.49 26.85 5.19
N LYS A 693 -30.12 26.83 4.01
CA LYS A 693 -30.73 25.61 3.44
C LYS A 693 -29.78 24.96 2.42
N PRO A 694 -29.81 23.61 2.27
CA PRO A 694 -29.11 22.94 1.17
C PRO A 694 -29.50 23.54 -0.18
N GLY A 695 -28.51 23.74 -1.05
CA GLY A 695 -28.66 24.37 -2.36
C GLY A 695 -28.40 25.88 -2.37
N HIS A 696 -28.51 26.59 -1.23
CA HIS A 696 -28.13 28.00 -1.16
C HIS A 696 -26.62 28.18 -1.42
N ILE A 697 -26.26 29.25 -2.14
CA ILE A 697 -24.87 29.63 -2.42
C ILE A 697 -24.57 30.89 -1.61
N LEU A 698 -23.60 30.81 -0.72
CA LEU A 698 -23.17 31.92 0.14
C LEU A 698 -21.99 32.66 -0.50
N SER A 699 -22.08 33.99 -0.56
CA SER A 699 -21.00 34.88 -0.97
C SER A 699 -20.04 35.15 0.18
N LEU A 700 -18.85 34.55 0.12
CA LEU A 700 -17.87 34.55 1.21
C LEU A 700 -16.92 35.74 1.08
N VAL A 701 -16.39 35.94 -0.13
CA VAL A 701 -15.57 37.10 -0.51
C VAL A 701 -16.04 37.55 -1.89
N SER A 702 -16.33 38.84 -2.04
CA SER A 702 -16.67 39.48 -3.31
C SER A 702 -15.89 40.78 -3.40
N ASP A 703 -14.89 40.81 -4.26
CA ASP A 703 -13.97 41.93 -4.46
C ASP A 703 -13.97 42.39 -5.92
N PRO A 704 -14.86 43.32 -6.29
CA PRO A 704 -14.92 43.88 -7.64
C PRO A 704 -13.65 44.65 -8.03
N GLY A 705 -12.90 45.19 -7.07
CA GLY A 705 -11.68 45.95 -7.35
C GLY A 705 -10.49 45.07 -7.72
N ALA A 706 -10.40 43.87 -7.14
CA ALA A 706 -9.43 42.84 -7.53
C ALA A 706 -9.96 41.87 -8.60
N GLY A 707 -11.26 41.92 -8.91
CA GLY A 707 -11.93 40.99 -9.82
C GLY A 707 -12.03 39.56 -9.27
N LEU A 708 -12.20 39.40 -7.94
CA LEU A 708 -12.20 38.11 -7.25
C LEU A 708 -13.55 37.82 -6.59
N VAL A 709 -14.04 36.59 -6.75
CA VAL A 709 -15.22 36.07 -6.04
C VAL A 709 -14.89 34.70 -5.43
N VAL A 710 -15.28 34.50 -4.17
CA VAL A 710 -15.23 33.20 -3.48
C VAL A 710 -16.63 32.91 -2.93
N ASN A 711 -17.29 31.89 -3.49
CA ASN A 711 -18.65 31.50 -3.14
C ASN A 711 -18.71 30.01 -2.76
N GLY A 712 -19.60 29.66 -1.82
CA GLY A 712 -19.75 28.29 -1.34
C GLY A 712 -21.19 27.79 -1.40
N GLN A 713 -21.43 26.66 -2.06
CA GLN A 713 -22.74 26.00 -2.12
C GLN A 713 -22.92 25.02 -0.97
N LEU A 714 -24.09 25.08 -0.33
CA LEU A 714 -24.42 24.23 0.80
C LEU A 714 -25.04 22.90 0.38
N ILE A 715 -24.63 21.83 1.05
CA ILE A 715 -25.22 20.49 1.00
C ILE A 715 -25.78 20.10 2.36
N GLY A 716 -26.70 19.14 2.38
CA GLY A 716 -27.37 18.68 3.60
C GLY A 716 -26.82 17.38 4.17
N SER A 717 -26.99 17.17 5.48
CA SER A 717 -26.74 15.90 6.16
C SER A 717 -27.70 14.78 5.71
N LYS A 718 -27.33 13.50 5.89
CA LYS A 718 -28.13 12.33 5.48
C LYS A 718 -29.43 12.16 6.27
N THR A 719 -29.48 12.67 7.50
CA THR A 719 -30.64 12.56 8.40
C THR A 719 -30.93 13.89 9.08
N LEU A 720 -32.21 14.14 9.37
CA LEU A 720 -32.66 15.26 10.20
C LEU A 720 -32.19 15.11 11.64
N ASN A 721 -31.81 16.22 12.27
CA ASN A 721 -31.48 16.24 13.69
C ASN A 721 -32.76 15.99 14.52
N LYS A 722 -32.80 14.85 15.23
CA LYS A 722 -33.97 14.40 16.01
C LYS A 722 -34.42 15.37 17.09
N ASN A 723 -33.56 16.28 17.55
CA ASN A 723 -33.87 17.21 18.64
C ASN A 723 -34.42 18.58 18.17
N HIS A 724 -34.18 18.98 16.92
CA HIS A 724 -34.51 20.33 16.43
C HIS A 724 -35.24 20.36 15.08
N ASN A 725 -35.55 19.19 14.49
CA ASN A 725 -36.25 19.08 13.20
C ASN A 725 -35.59 19.89 12.07
N LYS A 726 -34.27 20.09 12.16
CA LYS A 726 -33.44 20.88 11.24
C LYS A 726 -32.38 19.97 10.63
N LEU A 727 -32.12 20.14 9.33
CA LEU A 727 -31.05 19.45 8.61
C LEU A 727 -29.75 20.24 8.80
N HIS A 728 -28.66 19.58 9.18
CA HIS A 728 -27.35 20.23 9.25
C HIS A 728 -26.82 20.45 7.84
N THR A 729 -26.17 21.58 7.61
CA THR A 729 -25.60 21.95 6.31
C THR A 729 -24.08 22.04 6.36
N TYR A 730 -23.44 21.83 5.21
CA TYR A 730 -21.99 21.93 5.05
C TYR A 730 -21.65 22.48 3.66
N PHE A 731 -20.43 22.97 3.42
CA PHE A 731 -20.00 23.28 2.05
C PHE A 731 -19.77 21.99 1.27
N GLY A 732 -20.48 21.83 0.16
CA GLY A 732 -20.25 20.75 -0.80
C GLY A 732 -19.40 21.19 -1.98
N VAL A 733 -19.49 22.48 -2.33
CA VAL A 733 -18.72 23.09 -3.42
C VAL A 733 -18.25 24.48 -3.00
N ILE A 734 -17.00 24.80 -3.24
CA ILE A 734 -16.42 26.14 -3.12
C ILE A 734 -15.90 26.55 -4.49
N SER A 735 -16.33 27.71 -4.98
CA SER A 735 -15.90 28.28 -6.25
C SER A 735 -15.10 29.54 -6.00
N ILE A 736 -13.96 29.66 -6.70
CA ILE A 736 -13.07 30.81 -6.71
C ILE A 736 -13.03 31.28 -8.16
N TYR A 737 -13.64 32.44 -8.43
CA TYR A 737 -13.65 33.06 -9.74
C TYR A 737 -12.73 34.27 -9.76
N TYR A 738 -11.78 34.27 -10.70
CA TYR A 738 -10.85 35.36 -10.94
C TYR A 738 -11.11 35.93 -12.34
N GLN A 739 -11.73 37.11 -12.37
CA GLN A 739 -12.18 37.79 -13.58
C GLN A 739 -11.01 38.18 -14.51
N PRO A 740 -9.84 38.64 -14.02
CA PRO A 740 -8.66 38.84 -14.87
C PRO A 740 -8.10 37.49 -15.34
N GLY A 741 -8.49 37.07 -16.55
CA GLY A 741 -8.16 35.75 -17.11
C GLY A 741 -9.36 34.80 -17.24
N ASP A 742 -10.53 35.20 -16.74
CA ASP A 742 -11.76 34.39 -16.77
C ASP A 742 -11.57 32.96 -16.22
N ILE A 743 -10.88 32.88 -15.07
CA ILE A 743 -10.49 31.62 -14.45
C ILE A 743 -11.49 31.25 -13.35
N ILE A 744 -12.13 30.08 -13.48
CA ILE A 744 -13.05 29.52 -12.50
C ILE A 744 -12.43 28.26 -11.90
N ILE A 745 -12.13 28.29 -10.60
CA ILE A 745 -11.68 27.13 -9.84
C ILE A 745 -12.83 26.66 -8.97
N THR A 746 -13.34 25.46 -9.24
CA THR A 746 -14.41 24.82 -8.47
C THR A 746 -13.83 23.65 -7.70
N VAL A 747 -13.91 23.71 -6.37
CA VAL A 747 -13.50 22.66 -5.44
C VAL A 747 -14.76 21.99 -4.89
N GLY A 748 -15.05 20.77 -5.31
CA GLY A 748 -16.13 19.92 -4.80
C GLY A 748 -15.61 18.79 -3.89
N THR A 749 -16.50 18.07 -3.22
CA THR A 749 -16.12 16.91 -2.38
C THR A 749 -15.66 15.70 -3.20
N ASP A 750 -16.05 15.63 -4.47
CA ASP A 750 -15.74 14.58 -5.44
C ASP A 750 -14.54 14.91 -6.34
N GLY A 751 -14.27 16.19 -6.59
CA GLY A 751 -13.14 16.62 -7.39
C GLY A 751 -12.93 18.13 -7.45
N ILE A 752 -11.85 18.54 -8.11
CA ILE A 752 -11.48 19.94 -8.33
C ILE A 752 -11.45 20.18 -9.83
N SER A 753 -12.02 21.27 -10.32
CA SER A 753 -11.91 21.66 -11.72
C SER A 753 -11.53 23.11 -11.87
N MET A 754 -10.65 23.39 -12.82
CA MET A 754 -10.28 24.73 -13.25
C MET A 754 -10.75 24.92 -14.70
N THR A 755 -11.41 26.04 -14.97
CA THR A 755 -11.85 26.42 -16.31
C THR A 755 -11.25 27.78 -16.64
N GLU A 756 -10.64 27.89 -17.81
CA GLU A 756 -10.09 29.14 -18.36
C GLU A 756 -10.53 29.23 -19.83
N GLY A 757 -11.48 30.10 -20.13
CA GLY A 757 -12.09 30.17 -21.46
C GLY A 757 -12.70 28.83 -21.92
N GLN A 758 -12.11 28.19 -22.92
CA GLN A 758 -12.53 26.86 -23.42
C GLN A 758 -11.74 25.69 -22.82
N ASN A 759 -10.64 25.96 -22.12
CA ASN A 759 -9.78 24.94 -21.55
C ASN A 759 -10.31 24.56 -20.16
N ARG A 760 -10.58 23.26 -19.97
CA ARG A 760 -11.03 22.72 -18.68
C ARG A 760 -10.07 21.64 -18.21
N CYS A 761 -9.48 21.87 -17.04
CA CYS A 761 -8.67 20.89 -16.34
C CYS A 761 -9.44 20.37 -15.14
N SER A 762 -9.45 19.05 -14.91
CA SER A 762 -10.04 18.44 -13.72
C SER A 762 -9.02 17.60 -12.99
N PHE A 763 -9.13 17.57 -11.67
CA PHE A 763 -8.19 16.94 -10.77
C PHE A 763 -8.96 16.18 -9.67
N THR A 764 -8.56 14.94 -9.39
CA THR A 764 -9.09 14.15 -8.27
C THR A 764 -8.39 14.52 -6.97
N TRP A 765 -9.02 14.46 -5.80
CA TRP A 765 -8.35 14.81 -4.52
C TRP A 765 -7.00 14.09 -4.25
N GLY A 766 -6.69 12.97 -4.92
CA GLY A 766 -5.43 12.21 -4.78
C GLY A 766 -4.30 12.55 -5.79
N ALA A 767 -4.54 13.37 -6.82
CA ALA A 767 -3.52 13.75 -7.80
C ALA A 767 -2.74 15.01 -7.36
N THR A 768 -1.40 14.97 -7.36
CA THR A 768 -0.56 16.16 -7.14
C THR A 768 -0.42 16.94 -8.45
N ALA A 769 -0.83 18.21 -8.45
CA ALA A 769 -0.62 19.11 -9.59
C ALA A 769 -0.29 20.50 -9.05
N ASP A 770 0.89 21.00 -9.42
CA ASP A 770 1.24 22.41 -9.26
C ASP A 770 0.93 23.09 -10.59
N LEU A 771 -0.17 23.82 -10.65
CA LEU A 771 -0.44 24.69 -11.79
C LEU A 771 0.06 26.08 -11.47
N LEU A 772 1.07 26.48 -12.23
CA LEU A 772 1.55 27.86 -12.33
C LEU A 772 0.98 28.42 -13.63
N GLN A 773 0.05 29.34 -13.47
CA GLN A 773 -0.54 30.12 -14.56
C GLN A 773 -0.42 31.59 -14.15
N ASP A 774 -0.25 32.53 -15.09
CA ASP A 774 0.05 33.94 -14.79
C ASP A 774 -0.82 34.49 -13.64
N GLY A 775 -0.22 34.67 -12.46
CA GLY A 775 -0.89 35.20 -11.26
C GLY A 775 -1.67 34.20 -10.39
N ILE A 776 -1.86 32.93 -10.77
CA ILE A 776 -2.54 31.92 -9.93
C ILE A 776 -1.66 30.69 -9.71
N SER A 777 -1.48 30.31 -8.44
CA SER A 777 -0.90 29.02 -8.06
C SER A 777 -1.88 28.15 -7.29
N ILE A 778 -2.05 26.91 -7.72
CA ILE A 778 -2.84 25.90 -7.02
C ILE A 778 -1.85 24.89 -6.43
N LEU A 779 -1.67 24.93 -5.11
CA LEU A 779 -0.89 23.95 -4.37
C LEU A 779 -1.86 22.91 -3.79
N LYS A 780 -1.70 21.65 -4.17
CA LYS A 780 -2.62 20.59 -3.78
C LYS A 780 -1.90 19.42 -3.12
N ASP A 781 -2.26 19.19 -1.86
CA ASP A 781 -1.79 18.08 -1.01
C ASP A 781 -3.02 17.40 -0.35
N SER A 782 -3.11 17.30 0.98
CA SER A 782 -4.35 16.88 1.67
C SER A 782 -5.48 17.91 1.66
N HIS A 783 -5.27 19.05 1.02
CA HIS A 783 -6.10 20.25 0.94
C HIS A 783 -5.71 21.01 -0.34
N VAL A 784 -6.57 21.93 -0.78
CA VAL A 784 -6.34 22.80 -1.94
C VAL A 784 -6.03 24.18 -1.43
N THR A 785 -4.87 24.73 -1.80
CA THR A 785 -4.54 26.12 -1.56
C THR A 785 -4.45 26.84 -2.89
N VAL A 786 -5.34 27.80 -3.11
CA VAL A 786 -5.32 28.69 -4.27
C VAL A 786 -4.70 30.01 -3.85
N THR A 787 -3.62 30.41 -4.49
CA THR A 787 -2.98 31.72 -4.28
C THR A 787 -3.15 32.56 -5.53
N ILE A 788 -3.66 33.78 -5.37
CA ILE A 788 -3.98 34.73 -6.44
C ILE A 788 -3.12 35.97 -6.22
N ASN A 789 -2.37 36.37 -7.25
CA ASN A 789 -1.44 37.50 -7.30
C ASN A 789 -0.46 37.56 -6.13
N GLU A 790 -0.01 36.40 -5.63
CA GLU A 790 0.89 36.22 -4.47
C GLU A 790 0.37 36.77 -3.12
N ASN A 791 -0.73 37.51 -3.11
CA ASN A 791 -1.21 38.30 -1.96
C ASN A 791 -2.56 37.84 -1.40
N ILE A 792 -3.28 36.96 -2.10
CA ILE A 792 -4.56 36.42 -1.65
C ILE A 792 -4.50 34.90 -1.66
N GLN A 793 -4.67 34.27 -0.51
CA GLN A 793 -4.65 32.81 -0.36
C GLN A 793 -5.99 32.28 0.14
N VAL A 794 -6.50 31.23 -0.50
CA VAL A 794 -7.73 30.53 -0.10
C VAL A 794 -7.41 29.06 0.07
N MET A 795 -7.57 28.54 1.29
CA MET A 795 -7.35 27.12 1.60
C MET A 795 -8.68 26.39 1.77
N VAL A 796 -8.88 25.32 1.01
CA VAL A 796 -10.04 24.43 1.07
C VAL A 796 -9.60 23.04 1.51
N LEU A 797 -10.15 22.54 2.62
CA LEU A 797 -9.83 21.23 3.20
C LEU A 797 -11.01 20.27 3.01
N LEU A 798 -10.76 19.05 2.53
CA LEU A 798 -11.78 18.01 2.47
C LEU A 798 -11.86 17.24 3.79
N HIS A 799 -13.00 17.31 4.46
CA HIS A 799 -13.31 16.44 5.59
C HIS A 799 -13.96 15.17 5.07
N ARG A 800 -13.15 14.10 4.98
CA ARG A 800 -13.65 12.77 4.63
C ARG A 800 -14.33 12.13 5.80
N VAL A 801 -15.60 11.80 5.60
CA VAL A 801 -16.44 11.09 6.54
C VAL A 801 -16.51 9.64 6.08
N TRP A 802 -16.43 8.69 7.03
CA TRP A 802 -16.58 7.27 6.71
C TRP A 802 -17.89 7.03 5.93
N LYS A 803 -17.84 6.29 4.81
CA LYS A 803 -18.97 6.14 3.88
C LYS A 803 -20.31 5.73 4.55
N LYS A 804 -20.27 4.98 5.66
CA LYS A 804 -21.46 4.54 6.44
C LYS A 804 -21.79 5.42 7.65
N HIS A 805 -21.20 6.61 7.76
CA HIS A 805 -21.52 7.53 8.84
C HIS A 805 -23.01 7.90 8.78
N PRO A 806 -23.74 7.80 9.91
CA PRO A 806 -25.21 7.82 9.91
C PRO A 806 -25.80 9.22 9.65
N VAL A 807 -25.02 10.29 9.84
CA VAL A 807 -25.50 11.68 9.82
C VAL A 807 -24.74 12.51 8.78
N ASN A 808 -23.42 12.60 8.93
CA ASN A 808 -22.57 13.47 8.10
C ASN A 808 -22.27 12.87 6.70
N VAL A 809 -22.03 13.78 5.76
CA VAL A 809 -21.53 13.54 4.39
C VAL A 809 -20.10 14.06 4.30
N ASP A 810 -19.36 13.72 3.25
CA ASP A 810 -18.10 14.44 2.96
C ASP A 810 -18.40 15.93 2.78
N PHE A 811 -17.57 16.80 3.33
CA PHE A 811 -17.77 18.24 3.24
C PHE A 811 -16.45 19.00 3.19
N LEU A 812 -16.54 20.28 2.82
CA LEU A 812 -15.40 21.16 2.67
C LEU A 812 -15.31 22.15 3.84
N GLY A 813 -14.11 22.31 4.38
CA GLY A 813 -13.72 23.41 5.24
C GLY A 813 -13.05 24.51 4.42
N LEU A 814 -13.39 25.77 4.70
CA LEU A 814 -12.78 26.94 4.06
C LEU A 814 -11.98 27.73 5.09
N TYR A 815 -10.74 28.04 4.77
CA TYR A 815 -9.85 28.82 5.61
C TYR A 815 -9.20 29.94 4.79
N ILE A 816 -9.43 31.17 5.23
CA ILE A 816 -8.90 32.38 4.60
C ILE A 816 -7.96 33.04 5.63
N PRO A 817 -6.68 33.26 5.31
CA PRO A 817 -5.75 33.97 6.18
C PRO A 817 -6.17 35.44 6.37
N SER A 818 -5.94 35.98 7.57
CA SER A 818 -6.19 37.39 7.88
C SER A 818 -5.25 38.35 7.15
N GLU A 819 -4.11 37.84 6.67
CA GLU A 819 -3.06 38.63 6.03
C GLU A 819 -3.33 38.88 4.54
N ASN A 820 -4.42 38.31 3.99
CA ASN A 820 -4.81 38.51 2.59
C ASN A 820 -5.05 40.00 2.30
N GLN A 821 -4.46 40.51 1.22
CA GLN A 821 -4.58 41.91 0.82
C GLN A 821 -5.64 42.06 -0.27
N TYR A 822 -6.84 42.48 0.13
CA TYR A 822 -7.97 42.75 -0.77
C TYR A 822 -8.05 44.23 -1.17
N SER A 823 -8.85 44.54 -2.19
CA SER A 823 -9.11 45.93 -2.58
C SER A 823 -10.03 46.65 -1.58
N GLU A 824 -10.10 47.97 -1.67
CA GLU A 824 -11.03 48.79 -0.88
C GLU A 824 -12.51 48.49 -1.13
N LEU A 825 -12.85 47.74 -2.19
CA LEU A 825 -14.22 47.39 -2.56
C LEU A 825 -14.61 45.98 -2.10
N VAL A 826 -13.74 45.25 -1.38
CA VAL A 826 -14.01 43.91 -0.87
C VAL A 826 -15.21 43.90 0.08
N HIS A 827 -16.09 42.93 -0.12
CA HIS A 827 -17.21 42.63 0.77
C HIS A 827 -17.43 41.11 0.86
N GLY A 828 -18.47 40.68 1.57
CA GLY A 828 -18.89 39.29 1.71
C GLY A 828 -19.00 38.86 3.17
N LEU A 829 -19.42 37.63 3.44
CA LEU A 829 -19.55 37.11 4.81
C LEU A 829 -18.22 37.15 5.58
N ILE A 830 -17.10 36.94 4.89
CA ILE A 830 -15.75 37.02 5.46
C ILE A 830 -15.04 38.27 4.97
N GLY A 831 -15.18 38.62 3.68
CA GLY A 831 -14.46 39.74 3.06
C GLY A 831 -14.65 41.09 3.75
N GLN A 832 -15.82 41.34 4.35
CA GLN A 832 -16.10 42.58 5.10
C GLN A 832 -15.14 42.82 6.28
N PHE A 833 -14.54 41.77 6.84
CA PHE A 833 -13.59 41.88 7.96
C PHE A 833 -12.17 42.23 7.53
N SER A 834 -11.91 42.36 6.22
CA SER A 834 -10.68 43.00 5.74
C SER A 834 -10.53 44.43 6.27
N ARG A 835 -11.66 45.08 6.61
CA ARG A 835 -11.70 46.31 7.39
C ARG A 835 -12.14 45.95 8.81
N GLU A 836 -11.17 45.79 9.68
CA GLU A 836 -11.40 45.34 11.05
C GLU A 836 -12.33 46.32 11.82
N PRO A 837 -13.48 45.85 12.34
CA PRO A 837 -14.34 46.68 13.16
C PRO A 837 -13.74 46.88 14.56
N LYS A 838 -14.05 48.00 15.21
CA LYS A 838 -13.71 48.18 16.63
C LYS A 838 -14.58 47.25 17.48
N VAL A 839 -13.94 46.40 18.29
CA VAL A 839 -14.60 45.42 19.15
C VAL A 839 -14.21 45.66 20.61
N ILE A 840 -15.20 45.71 21.49
CA ILE A 840 -14.97 45.81 22.95
C ILE A 840 -15.73 44.67 23.62
N VAL A 841 -15.02 43.84 24.39
CA VAL A 841 -15.63 42.76 25.18
C VAL A 841 -15.53 43.11 26.65
N TYR A 842 -16.66 43.13 27.35
CA TYR A 842 -16.76 43.45 28.76
C TYR A 842 -17.81 42.58 29.47
N ASP A 843 -17.88 42.66 30.79
CA ASP A 843 -18.80 41.87 31.62
C ASP A 843 -18.59 40.35 31.46
N VAL A 844 -17.33 39.90 31.50
CA VAL A 844 -17.00 38.47 31.36
C VAL A 844 -17.31 37.74 32.67
N HIS A 845 -18.27 36.83 32.63
CA HIS A 845 -18.67 36.00 33.77
C HIS A 845 -18.82 34.53 33.37
N ASP A 846 -18.93 33.64 34.35
CA ASP A 846 -19.19 32.23 34.06
C ASP A 846 -20.64 32.07 33.57
N GLY A 847 -20.82 31.28 32.50
CA GLY A 847 -22.13 30.98 31.93
C GLY A 847 -22.84 29.82 32.65
N THR A 848 -23.95 29.37 32.07
CA THR A 848 -24.68 28.19 32.60
C THR A 848 -23.86 26.89 32.55
N ASP A 849 -22.90 26.81 31.62
CA ASP A 849 -21.85 25.81 31.58
C ASP A 849 -20.57 26.43 32.14
N PRO A 850 -20.01 25.92 33.26
CA PRO A 850 -18.79 26.47 33.87
C PRO A 850 -17.56 26.45 32.94
N LEU A 851 -17.59 25.64 31.88
CA LEU A 851 -16.52 25.57 30.88
C LEU A 851 -16.67 26.62 29.76
N LYS A 852 -17.76 27.39 29.73
CA LYS A 852 -18.05 28.42 28.72
C LYS A 852 -18.35 29.76 29.39
N LYS A 853 -17.43 30.72 29.23
CA LYS A 853 -17.63 32.08 29.74
C LYS A 853 -18.61 32.85 28.87
N GLU A 854 -19.46 33.64 29.48
CA GLU A 854 -20.37 34.58 28.82
C GLU A 854 -19.83 36.01 28.94
N ALA A 855 -20.10 36.85 27.95
CA ALA A 855 -19.71 38.25 27.95
C ALA A 855 -20.59 39.09 27.04
N THR A 856 -20.52 40.42 27.20
CA THR A 856 -21.11 41.37 26.27
C THR A 856 -20.04 41.91 25.31
N MET A 857 -20.25 41.74 24.01
CA MET A 857 -19.42 42.28 22.94
C MET A 857 -20.10 43.48 22.29
N GLU A 858 -19.44 44.63 22.27
CA GLU A 858 -19.88 45.81 21.52
C GLU A 858 -19.09 45.93 20.22
N VAL A 859 -19.80 45.91 19.10
CA VAL A 859 -19.23 45.94 17.75
C VAL A 859 -20.19 46.63 16.78
N LYS A 860 -19.69 47.54 15.93
CA LYS A 860 -20.52 48.30 14.95
C LYS A 860 -21.76 49.00 15.58
N GLY A 861 -21.67 49.41 16.84
CA GLY A 861 -22.78 50.02 17.59
C GLY A 861 -23.83 49.03 18.13
N ASN A 862 -23.64 47.72 17.90
CA ASN A 862 -24.49 46.65 18.42
C ASN A 862 -23.91 46.09 19.72
N LYS A 863 -24.78 45.69 20.66
CA LYS A 863 -24.41 44.94 21.86
C LYS A 863 -24.85 43.49 21.71
N LEU A 864 -23.89 42.58 21.67
CA LEU A 864 -24.08 41.15 21.41
C LEU A 864 -23.73 40.35 22.66
N GLN A 865 -24.58 39.39 23.00
CA GLN A 865 -24.24 38.37 23.99
C GLN A 865 -23.40 37.30 23.32
N VAL A 866 -22.23 37.01 23.87
CA VAL A 866 -21.24 36.09 23.29
C VAL A 866 -20.79 35.05 24.30
N THR A 867 -20.48 33.84 23.81
CA THR A 867 -19.97 32.73 24.63
C THR A 867 -18.57 32.33 24.20
N ARG A 868 -17.66 32.07 25.13
CA ARG A 868 -16.29 31.65 24.83
C ARG A 868 -16.22 30.13 24.74
N GLY A 869 -15.67 29.62 23.64
CA GLY A 869 -15.50 28.19 23.42
C GLY A 869 -14.23 27.85 22.65
N TRP A 870 -13.90 26.57 22.60
CA TRP A 870 -12.81 26.03 21.77
C TRP A 870 -13.36 25.53 20.44
N GLN A 871 -12.73 25.96 19.34
CA GLN A 871 -13.03 25.53 17.98
C GLN A 871 -11.78 25.00 17.31
N LYS A 872 -11.94 24.16 16.29
CA LYS A 872 -10.82 23.62 15.53
C LYS A 872 -10.50 24.50 14.34
N ASP A 873 -9.25 24.97 14.28
CA ASP A 873 -8.69 25.67 13.15
C ASP A 873 -7.60 24.81 12.50
N TYR A 874 -7.74 24.51 11.22
CA TYR A 874 -6.83 23.65 10.48
C TYR A 874 -5.76 24.43 9.73
N ARG A 875 -5.70 25.77 9.84
CA ARG A 875 -4.64 26.60 9.22
C ARG A 875 -3.24 26.23 9.72
N GLN A 876 -3.09 25.96 11.03
CA GLN A 876 -1.78 25.65 11.67
C GLN A 876 -1.47 24.14 11.72
N ASP A 877 -2.42 23.30 12.16
CA ASP A 877 -2.30 21.84 12.15
C ASP A 877 -3.38 21.23 11.26
N LYS A 878 -3.03 21.01 9.99
CA LYS A 878 -3.93 20.52 8.95
C LYS A 878 -4.41 19.07 9.17
N ARG A 879 -3.77 18.30 10.07
CA ARG A 879 -4.10 16.89 10.33
C ARG A 879 -4.94 16.69 11.59
N ARG A 880 -4.68 17.44 12.66
CA ARG A 880 -5.40 17.29 13.94
C ARG A 880 -6.33 18.46 14.26
N GLY A 881 -6.13 19.61 13.61
CA GLY A 881 -6.72 20.90 13.96
C GLY A 881 -6.06 21.46 15.22
N ALA A 882 -5.75 22.76 15.22
CA ALA A 882 -5.35 23.49 16.41
C ALA A 882 -6.62 23.95 17.15
N ASN A 883 -6.64 23.82 18.48
CA ASN A 883 -7.75 24.34 19.27
C ASN A 883 -7.57 25.86 19.43
N VAL A 884 -8.48 26.64 18.87
CA VAL A 884 -8.55 28.09 18.98
C VAL A 884 -9.68 28.46 19.93
N SER A 885 -9.41 29.34 20.90
CA SER A 885 -10.44 29.84 21.79
C SER A 885 -11.03 31.13 21.22
N CYS A 886 -12.30 31.10 20.84
CA CYS A 886 -12.98 32.23 20.19
C CYS A 886 -14.29 32.61 20.90
N TRP A 887 -14.71 33.86 20.68
CA TRP A 887 -16.03 34.35 21.10
C TRP A 887 -17.07 34.00 20.04
N PHE A 888 -18.04 33.19 20.44
CA PHE A 888 -19.09 32.69 19.56
C PHE A 888 -20.23 33.70 19.46
N ILE A 889 -20.54 34.13 18.23
CA ILE A 889 -21.66 35.03 17.92
C ILE A 889 -22.88 34.18 17.55
N HIS A 890 -23.92 34.28 18.36
CA HIS A 890 -25.17 33.56 18.15
C HIS A 890 -26.00 34.18 16.99
N ASN A 891 -27.08 33.49 16.58
CA ASN A 891 -28.04 33.96 15.59
C ASN A 891 -27.43 34.25 14.20
N SER A 892 -26.63 33.33 13.68
CA SER A 892 -26.02 33.44 12.35
C SER A 892 -25.17 34.69 12.12
N GLY A 893 -24.39 35.10 13.14
CA GLY A 893 -23.51 36.27 13.06
C GLY A 893 -24.24 37.62 13.12
N LYS A 894 -25.55 37.64 13.43
CA LYS A 894 -26.37 38.86 13.47
C LYS A 894 -25.74 39.96 14.34
N GLY A 895 -25.58 41.15 13.76
CA GLY A 895 -25.00 42.33 14.41
C GLY A 895 -23.47 42.37 14.40
N MET A 896 -22.80 41.27 14.04
CA MET A 896 -21.36 41.23 13.72
C MET A 896 -21.14 41.40 12.21
N ILE A 897 -21.91 40.65 11.40
CA ILE A 897 -21.95 40.84 9.95
C ILE A 897 -22.84 42.03 9.57
N ASP A 898 -22.53 42.69 8.47
CA ASP A 898 -23.38 43.75 7.90
C ASP A 898 -24.68 43.14 7.35
N GLY A 899 -25.83 43.67 7.76
CA GLY A 899 -27.14 43.15 7.33
C GLY A 899 -27.50 41.78 7.92
N HIS A 900 -28.22 40.97 7.15
CA HIS A 900 -28.61 39.61 7.50
C HIS A 900 -27.90 38.59 6.58
N PHE A 901 -27.64 37.37 7.05
CA PHE A 901 -26.90 36.40 6.24
C PHE A 901 -27.59 36.06 4.90
N SER A 902 -28.91 36.22 4.83
CA SER A 902 -29.70 36.03 3.60
C SER A 902 -29.31 36.98 2.48
N ASP A 903 -28.76 38.14 2.83
CA ASP A 903 -28.37 39.18 1.89
C ASP A 903 -27.08 38.79 1.14
N TYR A 904 -26.39 37.74 1.62
CA TYR A 904 -25.20 37.17 1.01
C TYR A 904 -25.49 35.92 0.19
N ILE A 905 -26.76 35.62 -0.10
CA ILE A 905 -27.14 34.51 -0.97
C ILE A 905 -27.11 34.99 -2.42
N VAL A 906 -26.32 34.30 -3.25
CA VAL A 906 -26.14 34.62 -4.68
C VAL A 906 -26.72 33.54 -5.58
N PRO A 907 -27.12 33.86 -6.82
CA PRO A 907 -27.78 32.91 -7.71
C PRO A 907 -26.81 31.88 -8.32
N GLU A 908 -25.54 32.25 -8.55
CA GLU A 908 -24.55 31.39 -9.19
C GLU A 908 -23.19 31.44 -8.46
N LEU A 909 -22.39 30.38 -8.64
CA LEU A 909 -21.08 30.21 -7.98
C LEU A 909 -20.02 31.23 -8.42
N SER A 910 -20.20 31.91 -9.55
CA SER A 910 -19.30 32.97 -10.05
C SER A 910 -19.88 34.38 -9.92
N SER A 911 -21.08 34.53 -9.36
CA SER A 911 -21.74 35.83 -9.20
C SER A 911 -21.05 36.69 -8.13
N PHE A 912 -20.73 37.94 -8.48
CA PHE A 912 -20.40 38.97 -7.50
C PHE A 912 -21.62 39.27 -6.62
N LEU A 913 -21.36 39.67 -5.37
CA LEU A 913 -22.40 40.15 -4.47
C LEU A 913 -23.00 41.44 -5.03
N GLN A 914 -24.31 41.46 -5.25
CA GLN A 914 -25.01 42.68 -5.67
C GLN A 914 -25.15 43.62 -4.47
N THR A 915 -24.18 44.51 -4.30
CA THR A 915 -24.35 45.65 -3.38
C THR A 915 -25.37 46.60 -4.01
N GLU A 916 -26.57 46.69 -3.43
CA GLU A 916 -27.45 47.83 -3.70
C GLU A 916 -26.64 49.10 -3.44
N ARG A 917 -26.39 49.88 -4.51
CA ARG A 917 -25.89 51.24 -4.34
C ARG A 917 -26.98 52.04 -3.63
N ASN A 918 -26.76 52.33 -2.35
CA ASN A 918 -27.25 53.55 -1.74
C ASN A 918 -26.09 54.50 -1.53
#